data_AF-A0A8J4GZZ0-F1
#
_entry.id   AF-A0A8J4GZZ0-F1
#
_cell.length_a   1.000
_cell.length_b   1.000
_cell.length_c   1.000
_cell.angle_alpha   90.00
_cell.angle_beta   90.00
_cell.angle_gamma   90.00
#
_symmetry.space_group_name_H-M   'P 1'
#
loop_
_entity.id
_entity.type
_entity.pdbx_description
1 polymer ?
#
loop_
_entity_poly.entity_id
_entity_poly.type
_entity_poly.pdbx_seq_one_letter_code
_entity_poly.pdbx_strand_id
1 'polypeptide(L)'
;ETLVLEFCLTLLHSGVKRGALAGRSPELMGLLDPALPLLVRSLRSRHAGCVSLALRTLAHIVPLPLPSLPAAAPAAGTALTALLKKVPNIRHPIAQECFRLLAALLRDCDAYQPTTAQLRYLLRWAFQDLGEAGAQPTAFALLRALLSRRVIVPEVYDVMDRVQQIMVRSQSAPVRNACGVALLQFLLDFPLGPQRLKQHMGFLLANLEYEYESGRLQVLDMLEQVVAKFPVEVLQAQADVLLMPLVVRLVADTSAKARAAAGDILRALLVRLDTPQRDKAVDYCRAWLERGGGRGGGGGGGGPQDAALRRAAAQTLGFVAEVEGSKFGRRFSHVANGVLQILRRQVARGVDGDEDQSASHHDDDSADAEAACPGWQEAYYCILLLEKVAAQASGALAWPTGGGGGATAATPPDVDAGTSGTSMVVPEIWENTVRLLLHRHMWVRKAAARLVGYGLSTPRVFGGLMASQSGRAAQLAFSFYLQLECEGADEATCLQAVKCLVNLSVHLHRDESNNQRNTQNGGLISHLENQQQQQEHRKRARGGGSREGTSKRARGVAADACNGSRNGEDRRRHEDAEEEAEEEEEEEVKAEREDGDEDGDRGEEEEEDDDAVAAAAYGDGVDGSDEEDGEGTDEQQRTFTFSGLVRRMVRLADDVRTDRTCQRMAALRWIAAAATALGAAGIATYLPVLLRPLYRISDAAATGAGERHGGITVAAAGRGGRVPEDVRQLAEEVMAHLRGLVGSEVLLASYNAAREYVRGVRAERKRRTAMLAMVDPAAAAAARRRDNLRQTARRKRKMEVLKRERGAKQLRQTGRRRGGGRGTRVR
;
A
#
# COMPACT_ATOMS: atom_id res chain seq x y z
N GLU A 1 -46.08 59.05 -6.85
CA GLU A 1 -45.46 58.66 -8.14
C GLU A 1 -44.36 57.59 -7.99
N THR A 2 -43.25 57.86 -7.31
CA THR A 2 -42.11 56.92 -7.19
C THR A 2 -42.48 55.53 -6.67
N LEU A 3 -43.33 55.45 -5.64
CA LEU A 3 -43.84 54.18 -5.09
C LEU A 3 -44.66 53.37 -6.11
N VAL A 4 -45.40 54.04 -7.00
CA VAL A 4 -46.16 53.39 -8.08
C VAL A 4 -45.21 52.81 -9.12
N LEU A 5 -44.18 53.58 -9.51
CA LEU A 5 -43.13 53.08 -10.42
C LEU A 5 -42.39 51.88 -9.80
N GLU A 6 -42.08 51.92 -8.52
CA GLU A 6 -41.43 50.81 -7.80
C GLU A 6 -42.32 49.56 -7.73
N PHE A 7 -43.61 49.71 -7.48
CA PHE A 7 -44.59 48.62 -7.55
C PHE A 7 -44.67 48.01 -8.96
N CYS A 8 -44.80 48.84 -10.01
CA CYS A 8 -44.81 48.39 -11.40
C CYS A 8 -43.51 47.66 -11.79
N LEU A 9 -42.35 48.18 -11.38
CA LEU A 9 -41.06 47.54 -11.62
C LEU A 9 -40.90 46.23 -10.85
N THR A 10 -41.47 46.12 -9.64
CA THR A 10 -41.49 44.88 -8.86
C THR A 10 -42.36 43.81 -9.53
N LEU A 11 -43.55 44.20 -10.02
CA LEU A 11 -44.45 43.31 -10.74
C LEU A 11 -43.80 42.82 -12.05
N LEU A 12 -43.22 43.73 -12.84
CA LEU A 12 -42.49 43.38 -14.06
C LEU A 12 -41.26 42.50 -13.78
N HIS A 13 -40.47 42.81 -12.75
CA HIS A 13 -39.35 41.96 -12.33
C HIS A 13 -39.80 40.53 -11.99
N SER A 14 -40.91 40.41 -11.26
CA SER A 14 -41.48 39.12 -10.89
C SER A 14 -41.97 38.33 -12.12
N GLY A 15 -42.62 39.02 -13.07
CA GLY A 15 -43.10 38.46 -14.33
C GLY A 15 -41.96 37.93 -15.21
N VAL A 16 -40.90 38.72 -15.40
CA VAL A 16 -39.72 38.33 -16.18
C VAL A 16 -38.93 37.20 -15.50
N LYS A 17 -38.77 37.22 -14.17
CA LYS A 17 -37.94 36.24 -13.45
C LYS A 17 -38.63 34.90 -13.19
N ARG A 18 -39.94 34.89 -12.94
CA ARG A 18 -40.71 33.70 -12.47
C ARG A 18 -42.10 33.53 -13.09
N GLY A 19 -42.57 34.49 -13.90
CA GLY A 19 -43.92 34.48 -14.47
C GLY A 19 -43.95 34.12 -15.95
N ALA A 20 -45.08 34.43 -16.61
CA ALA A 20 -45.34 34.05 -18.01
C ALA A 20 -44.26 34.51 -19.01
N LEU A 21 -43.58 35.63 -18.75
CA LEU A 21 -42.50 36.16 -19.59
C LEU A 21 -41.24 35.28 -19.60
N ALA A 22 -41.06 34.37 -18.63
CA ALA A 22 -39.97 33.40 -18.63
C ALA A 22 -40.09 32.36 -19.77
N GLY A 23 -41.30 32.16 -20.32
CA GLY A 23 -41.60 31.18 -21.38
C GLY A 23 -41.14 31.57 -22.79
N ARG A 24 -40.56 32.77 -22.99
CA ARG A 24 -40.04 33.26 -24.29
C ARG A 24 -41.04 33.22 -25.47
N SER A 25 -42.35 33.33 -25.24
CA SER A 25 -43.32 33.38 -26.36
C SER A 25 -43.17 34.69 -27.16
N PRO A 26 -43.33 34.66 -28.50
CA PRO A 26 -43.08 35.81 -29.36
C PRO A 26 -44.02 36.99 -29.06
N GLU A 27 -45.29 36.71 -28.75
CA GLU A 27 -46.29 37.71 -28.38
C GLU A 27 -45.90 38.47 -27.10
N LEU A 28 -45.46 37.76 -26.07
CA LEU A 28 -45.03 38.37 -24.80
C LEU A 28 -43.71 39.15 -24.96
N MET A 29 -42.82 38.74 -25.86
CA MET A 29 -41.63 39.51 -26.22
C MET A 29 -42.00 40.82 -26.95
N GLY A 30 -42.98 40.79 -27.85
CA GLY A 30 -43.51 41.99 -28.51
C GLY A 30 -44.13 43.01 -27.56
N LEU A 31 -44.76 42.54 -26.47
CA LEU A 31 -45.28 43.41 -25.40
C LEU A 31 -44.17 43.97 -24.47
N LEU A 32 -43.01 43.32 -24.41
CA LEU A 32 -41.89 43.71 -23.55
C LEU A 32 -40.97 44.75 -24.22
N ASP A 33 -40.82 44.69 -25.54
CA ASP A 33 -39.92 45.57 -26.30
C ASP A 33 -40.19 47.08 -26.08
N PRO A 34 -41.46 47.58 -26.08
CA PRO A 34 -41.74 49.00 -25.80
C PRO A 34 -41.40 49.44 -24.36
N ALA A 35 -41.27 48.51 -23.42
CA ALA A 35 -40.88 48.82 -22.04
C ALA A 35 -39.37 49.04 -21.89
N LEU A 36 -38.53 48.61 -22.85
CA LEU A 36 -37.08 48.66 -22.72
C LEU A 36 -36.52 50.10 -22.61
N PRO A 37 -36.96 51.09 -23.42
CA PRO A 37 -36.52 52.48 -23.24
C PRO A 37 -36.96 53.07 -21.89
N LEU A 38 -38.11 52.66 -21.36
CA LEU A 38 -38.63 53.09 -20.06
C LEU A 38 -37.80 52.52 -18.90
N LEU A 39 -37.35 51.27 -19.01
CA LEU A 39 -36.43 50.66 -18.06
C LEU A 39 -35.05 51.34 -18.06
N VAL A 40 -34.49 51.62 -19.25
CA VAL A 40 -33.22 52.36 -19.38
C VAL A 40 -33.34 53.77 -18.83
N ARG A 41 -34.48 54.46 -19.03
CA ARG A 41 -34.77 55.76 -18.40
C ARG A 41 -34.86 55.65 -16.87
N SER A 42 -35.42 54.57 -16.35
CA SER A 42 -35.58 54.33 -14.90
C SER A 42 -34.25 54.20 -14.15
N LEU A 43 -33.16 53.82 -14.83
CA LEU A 43 -31.79 53.84 -14.29
C LEU A 43 -31.33 55.25 -13.84
N ARG A 44 -31.96 56.32 -14.34
CA ARG A 44 -31.66 57.71 -14.00
C ARG A 44 -32.55 58.26 -12.86
N SER A 45 -33.40 57.42 -12.26
CA SER A 45 -34.26 57.80 -11.13
C SER A 45 -33.45 58.25 -9.91
N ARG A 46 -34.04 59.16 -9.12
CA ARG A 46 -33.50 59.55 -7.80
C ARG A 46 -33.77 58.48 -6.73
N HIS A 47 -34.71 57.56 -6.95
CA HIS A 47 -35.08 56.54 -5.96
C HIS A 47 -34.28 55.25 -6.16
N ALA A 48 -33.50 54.86 -5.14
CA ALA A 48 -32.58 53.72 -5.21
C ALA A 48 -33.31 52.37 -5.44
N GLY A 49 -34.53 52.20 -4.90
CA GLY A 49 -35.34 51.01 -5.11
C GLY A 49 -35.72 50.83 -6.59
N CYS A 50 -36.17 51.89 -7.25
CA CYS A 50 -36.48 51.90 -8.69
C CYS A 50 -35.24 51.57 -9.53
N VAL A 51 -34.07 52.14 -9.20
CA VAL A 51 -32.81 51.86 -9.91
C VAL A 51 -32.40 50.39 -9.72
N SER A 52 -32.46 49.87 -8.49
CA SER A 52 -32.12 48.47 -8.18
C SER A 52 -33.04 47.47 -8.90
N LEU A 53 -34.33 47.74 -8.98
CA LEU A 53 -35.28 46.91 -9.72
C LEU A 53 -35.07 47.02 -11.24
N ALA A 54 -34.87 48.22 -11.77
CA ALA A 54 -34.60 48.43 -13.20
C ALA A 54 -33.33 47.69 -13.64
N LEU A 55 -32.24 47.76 -12.86
CA LEU A 55 -31.01 47.01 -13.12
C LEU A 55 -31.24 45.49 -13.12
N ARG A 56 -31.91 44.95 -12.09
CA ARG A 56 -32.22 43.52 -11.97
C ARG A 56 -33.10 43.02 -13.10
N THR A 57 -34.11 43.80 -13.49
CA THR A 57 -35.03 43.46 -14.58
C THR A 57 -34.31 43.51 -15.92
N LEU A 58 -33.54 44.56 -16.22
CA LEU A 58 -32.72 44.63 -17.43
C LEU A 58 -31.74 43.47 -17.54
N ALA A 59 -31.10 43.05 -16.43
CA ALA A 59 -30.17 41.92 -16.44
C ALA A 59 -30.82 40.56 -16.80
N HIS A 60 -32.14 40.42 -16.62
CA HIS A 60 -32.91 39.28 -17.10
C HIS A 60 -33.47 39.45 -18.52
N ILE A 61 -33.59 40.69 -19.01
CA ILE A 61 -34.13 41.01 -20.34
C ILE A 61 -33.05 40.98 -21.43
N VAL A 62 -31.82 41.40 -21.13
CA VAL A 62 -30.71 41.42 -22.10
C VAL A 62 -30.46 40.08 -22.82
N PRO A 63 -30.61 38.89 -22.18
CA PRO A 63 -30.51 37.59 -22.86
C PRO A 63 -31.74 37.17 -23.71
N LEU A 64 -32.67 38.09 -23.95
CA LEU A 64 -33.85 37.88 -24.81
C LEU A 64 -33.63 38.58 -26.16
N PRO A 65 -34.06 37.97 -27.29
CA PRO A 65 -33.86 38.52 -28.64
C PRO A 65 -34.87 39.65 -28.92
N LEU A 66 -34.72 40.80 -28.25
CA LEU A 66 -35.57 41.97 -28.42
C LEU A 66 -35.02 42.93 -29.51
N PRO A 67 -35.84 43.36 -30.48
CA PRO A 67 -35.37 44.18 -31.61
C PRO A 67 -34.93 45.59 -31.21
N SER A 68 -35.45 46.18 -30.12
CA SER A 68 -35.01 47.49 -29.63
C SER A 68 -33.71 47.46 -28.82
N LEU A 69 -33.25 46.28 -28.38
CA LEU A 69 -32.08 46.12 -27.50
C LEU A 69 -30.78 46.71 -28.07
N PRO A 70 -30.43 46.51 -29.36
CA PRO A 70 -29.26 47.13 -29.97
C PRO A 70 -29.23 48.66 -29.86
N ALA A 71 -30.38 49.32 -30.04
CA ALA A 71 -30.50 50.78 -29.95
C ALA A 71 -30.49 51.28 -28.49
N ALA A 72 -31.04 50.50 -27.56
CA ALA A 72 -31.11 50.86 -26.14
C ALA A 72 -29.78 50.66 -25.39
N ALA A 73 -28.93 49.72 -25.81
CA ALA A 73 -27.72 49.31 -25.09
C ALA A 73 -26.68 50.43 -24.85
N PRO A 74 -26.35 51.33 -25.80
CA PRO A 74 -25.42 52.44 -25.55
C PRO A 74 -25.93 53.44 -24.49
N ALA A 75 -27.25 53.70 -24.49
CA ALA A 75 -27.89 54.55 -23.49
C ALA A 75 -27.88 53.91 -22.09
N ALA A 76 -28.05 52.58 -22.01
CA ALA A 76 -27.92 51.81 -20.78
C ALA A 76 -26.48 51.83 -20.24
N GLY A 77 -25.46 51.57 -21.09
CA GLY A 77 -24.05 51.63 -20.71
C GLY A 77 -23.59 53.01 -20.20
N THR A 78 -24.13 54.07 -20.80
CA THR A 78 -23.88 55.46 -20.35
C THR A 78 -24.51 55.72 -18.97
N ALA A 79 -25.75 55.26 -18.74
CA ALA A 79 -26.40 55.35 -17.44
C ALA A 79 -25.67 54.53 -16.35
N LEU A 80 -25.22 53.32 -16.69
CA LEU A 80 -24.43 52.44 -15.82
C LEU A 80 -23.11 53.11 -15.39
N THR A 81 -22.38 53.71 -16.35
CA THR A 81 -21.13 54.44 -16.05
C THR A 81 -21.39 55.62 -15.12
N ALA A 82 -22.50 56.35 -15.31
CA ALA A 82 -22.89 57.47 -14.44
C ALA A 82 -23.36 57.03 -13.04
N LEU A 83 -23.94 55.83 -12.91
CA LEU A 83 -24.28 55.23 -11.61
C LEU A 83 -23.02 54.80 -10.86
N LEU A 84 -22.10 54.07 -11.52
CA LEU A 84 -20.85 53.61 -10.91
C LEU A 84 -20.01 54.77 -10.35
N LYS A 85 -19.96 55.92 -11.04
CA LYS A 85 -19.27 57.13 -10.57
C LYS A 85 -19.88 57.80 -9.32
N LYS A 86 -21.12 57.46 -8.96
CA LYS A 86 -21.82 58.01 -7.78
C LYS A 86 -21.78 57.09 -6.56
N VAL A 87 -21.30 55.85 -6.75
CA VAL A 87 -21.32 54.80 -5.74
C VAL A 87 -19.96 54.79 -5.01
N PRO A 88 -19.92 54.69 -3.67
CA PRO A 88 -18.68 54.87 -2.92
C PRO A 88 -17.65 53.74 -3.10
N ASN A 89 -18.08 52.50 -3.37
CA ASN A 89 -17.19 51.35 -3.53
C ASN A 89 -17.86 50.20 -4.31
N ILE A 90 -17.04 49.22 -4.73
CA ILE A 90 -17.48 48.05 -5.51
C ILE A 90 -18.47 47.13 -4.77
N ARG A 91 -18.47 47.12 -3.43
CA ARG A 91 -19.34 46.23 -2.61
C ARG A 91 -20.79 46.72 -2.56
N HIS A 92 -21.06 47.99 -2.85
CA HIS A 92 -22.39 48.57 -2.77
C HIS A 92 -23.40 47.84 -3.68
N PRO A 93 -24.65 47.57 -3.24
CA PRO A 93 -25.60 46.77 -4.01
C PRO A 93 -25.85 47.27 -5.44
N ILE A 94 -25.89 48.59 -5.65
CA ILE A 94 -26.06 49.16 -7.00
C ILE A 94 -24.84 48.85 -7.89
N ALA A 95 -23.60 48.87 -7.38
CA ALA A 95 -22.43 48.48 -8.18
C ALA A 95 -22.48 46.99 -8.57
N GLN A 96 -22.87 46.12 -7.65
CA GLN A 96 -23.07 44.69 -7.90
C GLN A 96 -24.13 44.42 -8.99
N GLU A 97 -25.24 45.15 -8.95
CA GLU A 97 -26.28 45.08 -9.99
C GLU A 97 -25.80 45.69 -11.33
N CYS A 98 -25.05 46.79 -11.30
CA CYS A 98 -24.42 47.36 -12.49
C CYS A 98 -23.44 46.40 -13.16
N PHE A 99 -22.57 45.71 -12.39
CA PHE A 99 -21.66 44.70 -12.92
C PHE A 99 -22.39 43.52 -13.55
N ARG A 100 -23.50 43.07 -12.94
CA ARG A 100 -24.33 42.00 -13.51
C ARG A 100 -24.96 42.42 -14.84
N LEU A 101 -25.49 43.64 -14.94
CA LEU A 101 -26.05 44.14 -16.20
C LEU A 101 -24.97 44.40 -17.27
N LEU A 102 -23.80 44.95 -16.89
CA LEU A 102 -22.67 45.10 -17.81
C LEU A 102 -22.16 43.75 -18.34
N ALA A 103 -22.07 42.74 -17.48
CA ALA A 103 -21.68 41.39 -17.88
C ALA A 103 -22.68 40.76 -18.88
N ALA A 104 -23.99 40.96 -18.65
CA ALA A 104 -25.02 40.53 -19.58
C ALA A 104 -24.94 41.28 -20.93
N LEU A 105 -24.80 42.61 -20.91
CA LEU A 105 -24.67 43.42 -22.13
C LEU A 105 -23.43 43.03 -22.95
N LEU A 106 -22.29 42.78 -22.29
CA LEU A 106 -21.05 42.35 -22.94
C LEU A 106 -21.10 40.92 -23.49
N ARG A 107 -21.92 40.04 -22.93
CA ARG A 107 -22.01 38.64 -23.36
C ARG A 107 -23.11 38.41 -24.40
N ASP A 108 -24.25 39.05 -24.23
CA ASP A 108 -25.50 38.69 -24.93
C ASP A 108 -25.96 39.80 -25.92
N CYS A 109 -25.24 40.92 -26.07
CA CYS A 109 -25.59 42.01 -26.99
C CYS A 109 -24.38 42.55 -27.78
N ASP A 110 -24.25 42.17 -29.05
CA ASP A 110 -23.08 42.53 -29.89
C ASP A 110 -23.03 44.00 -30.32
N ALA A 111 -24.19 44.65 -30.39
CA ALA A 111 -24.28 46.10 -30.62
C ALA A 111 -23.76 46.94 -29.44
N TYR A 112 -23.60 46.37 -28.23
CA TYR A 112 -23.00 47.09 -27.11
C TYR A 112 -21.48 47.15 -27.26
N GLN A 113 -20.99 48.31 -27.72
CA GLN A 113 -19.56 48.62 -27.83
C GLN A 113 -19.19 49.77 -26.87
N PRO A 114 -18.74 49.47 -25.64
CA PRO A 114 -18.27 50.50 -24.72
C PRO A 114 -16.98 51.14 -25.24
N THR A 115 -16.81 52.44 -24.99
CA THR A 115 -15.61 53.16 -25.45
C THR A 115 -14.37 52.73 -24.65
N THR A 116 -13.18 52.88 -25.25
CA THR A 116 -11.90 52.57 -24.57
C THR A 116 -11.78 53.30 -23.22
N ALA A 117 -12.25 54.54 -23.12
CA ALA A 117 -12.26 55.28 -21.86
C ALA A 117 -13.21 54.68 -20.81
N GLN A 118 -14.40 54.20 -21.23
CA GLN A 118 -15.34 53.49 -20.34
C GLN A 118 -14.74 52.16 -19.87
N LEU A 119 -14.11 51.38 -20.75
CA LEU A 119 -13.44 50.13 -20.42
C LEU A 119 -12.28 50.31 -19.44
N ARG A 120 -11.41 51.32 -19.66
CA ARG A 120 -10.29 51.62 -18.75
C ARG A 120 -10.78 52.10 -17.38
N TYR A 121 -11.83 52.93 -17.32
CA TYR A 121 -12.48 53.30 -16.06
C TYR A 121 -13.05 52.06 -15.35
N LEU A 122 -13.79 51.22 -16.07
CA LEU A 122 -14.43 50.03 -15.52
C LEU A 122 -13.41 49.03 -14.97
N LEU A 123 -12.33 48.77 -15.71
CA LEU A 123 -11.28 47.84 -15.28
C LEU A 123 -10.55 48.36 -14.03
N ARG A 124 -10.11 49.62 -14.04
CA ARG A 124 -9.44 50.23 -12.88
C ARG A 124 -10.33 50.24 -11.65
N TRP A 125 -11.61 50.62 -11.80
CA TRP A 125 -12.53 50.78 -10.66
C TRP A 125 -13.10 49.44 -10.15
N ALA A 126 -13.52 48.53 -11.04
CA ALA A 126 -14.16 47.28 -10.64
C ALA A 126 -13.19 46.25 -10.04
N PHE A 127 -11.90 46.32 -10.38
CA PHE A 127 -10.88 45.35 -9.97
C PHE A 127 -9.80 45.93 -9.04
N GLN A 128 -9.92 47.19 -8.60
CA GLN A 128 -8.99 47.84 -7.66
C GLN A 128 -8.76 46.99 -6.40
N ASP A 129 -9.84 46.54 -5.77
CA ASP A 129 -9.80 45.86 -4.47
C ASP A 129 -9.97 44.33 -4.60
N LEU A 130 -9.64 43.72 -5.76
CA LEU A 130 -10.02 42.33 -6.07
C LEU A 130 -9.51 41.28 -5.05
N GLY A 131 -8.46 41.61 -4.26
CA GLY A 131 -7.89 40.75 -3.21
C GLY A 131 -8.39 41.02 -1.78
N GLU A 132 -8.46 42.28 -1.36
CA GLU A 132 -8.90 42.68 0.00
C GLU A 132 -10.43 42.81 0.11
N ALA A 133 -11.09 43.01 -1.03
CA ALA A 133 -12.53 43.13 -1.23
C ALA A 133 -13.39 42.02 -0.59
N GLY A 134 -12.84 40.80 -0.49
CA GLY A 134 -13.64 39.59 -0.62
C GLY A 134 -14.19 39.52 -2.05
N ALA A 135 -13.65 38.61 -2.86
CA ALA A 135 -13.95 38.47 -4.27
C ALA A 135 -15.46 38.34 -4.56
N GLN A 136 -16.04 39.38 -5.17
CA GLN A 136 -17.47 39.43 -5.45
C GLN A 136 -17.82 38.62 -6.71
N PRO A 137 -18.81 37.70 -6.68
CA PRO A 137 -19.15 36.87 -7.84
C PRO A 137 -19.53 37.67 -9.09
N THR A 138 -20.13 38.86 -8.93
CA THR A 138 -20.51 39.73 -10.06
C THR A 138 -19.30 40.33 -10.77
N ALA A 139 -18.22 40.64 -10.06
CA ALA A 139 -16.97 41.15 -10.63
C ALA A 139 -16.28 40.06 -11.47
N PHE A 140 -16.28 38.80 -11.01
CA PHE A 140 -15.79 37.67 -11.79
C PHE A 140 -16.67 37.35 -13.01
N ALA A 141 -18.00 37.51 -12.91
CA ALA A 141 -18.89 37.40 -14.06
C ALA A 141 -18.59 38.48 -15.11
N LEU A 142 -18.33 39.72 -14.68
CA LEU A 142 -17.92 40.82 -15.54
C LEU A 142 -16.54 40.58 -16.17
N LEU A 143 -15.56 40.11 -15.40
CA LEU A 143 -14.23 39.75 -15.91
C LEU A 143 -14.32 38.70 -17.02
N ARG A 144 -15.09 37.63 -16.80
CA ARG A 144 -15.29 36.58 -17.81
C ARG A 144 -15.98 37.10 -19.07
N ALA A 145 -16.96 38.00 -18.94
CA ALA A 145 -17.58 38.66 -20.11
C ALA A 145 -16.58 39.52 -20.90
N LEU A 146 -15.69 40.25 -20.21
CA LEU A 146 -14.62 41.05 -20.83
C LEU A 146 -13.55 40.17 -21.52
N LEU A 147 -13.16 39.05 -20.89
CA LEU A 147 -12.23 38.08 -21.48
C LEU A 147 -12.84 37.37 -22.70
N SER A 148 -14.11 36.95 -22.64
CA SER A 148 -14.81 36.34 -23.78
C SER A 148 -15.02 37.30 -24.96
N ARG A 149 -15.14 38.61 -24.71
CA ARG A 149 -15.11 39.64 -25.75
C ARG A 149 -13.70 39.99 -26.26
N ARG A 150 -12.65 39.33 -25.75
CA ARG A 150 -11.23 39.52 -26.09
C ARG A 150 -10.83 41.01 -26.11
N VAL A 151 -11.17 41.74 -25.04
CA VAL A 151 -10.89 43.19 -24.92
C VAL A 151 -9.39 43.45 -24.71
N ILE A 152 -8.68 43.87 -25.76
CA ILE A 152 -7.23 44.13 -25.71
C ILE A 152 -6.96 45.57 -25.25
N VAL A 153 -6.79 45.79 -23.94
CA VAL A 153 -6.29 47.05 -23.35
C VAL A 153 -5.29 46.76 -22.22
N PRO A 154 -4.30 47.62 -21.93
CA PRO A 154 -3.27 47.36 -20.92
C PRO A 154 -3.82 46.96 -19.55
N GLU A 155 -4.89 47.62 -19.11
CA GLU A 155 -5.54 47.37 -17.82
C GLU A 155 -6.06 45.93 -17.65
N VAL A 156 -6.42 45.21 -18.73
CA VAL A 156 -6.80 43.79 -18.62
C VAL A 156 -5.60 42.97 -18.15
N TYR A 157 -4.42 43.24 -18.69
CA TYR A 157 -3.21 42.53 -18.35
C TYR A 157 -2.81 42.77 -16.88
N ASP A 158 -2.89 44.03 -16.41
CA ASP A 158 -2.64 44.40 -15.01
C ASP A 158 -3.61 43.69 -14.05
N VAL A 159 -4.89 43.59 -14.44
CA VAL A 159 -5.90 42.84 -13.68
C VAL A 159 -5.56 41.35 -13.65
N MET A 160 -5.09 40.75 -14.75
CA MET A 160 -4.71 39.34 -14.77
C MET A 160 -3.49 39.03 -13.88
N ASP A 161 -2.55 39.97 -13.76
CA ASP A 161 -1.43 39.87 -12.81
C ASP A 161 -1.89 39.90 -11.34
N ARG A 162 -3.03 40.55 -11.05
CA ARG A 162 -3.68 40.49 -9.72
C ARG A 162 -4.52 39.22 -9.56
N VAL A 163 -5.18 38.73 -10.62
CA VAL A 163 -5.97 37.49 -10.61
C VAL A 163 -5.09 36.27 -10.28
N GLN A 164 -3.89 36.15 -10.85
CA GLN A 164 -2.97 35.05 -10.52
C GLN A 164 -2.50 35.10 -9.04
N GLN A 165 -2.33 36.29 -8.45
CA GLN A 165 -2.01 36.42 -7.02
C GLN A 165 -3.17 35.92 -6.14
N ILE A 166 -4.41 36.28 -6.49
CA ILE A 166 -5.62 35.88 -5.76
C ILE A 166 -5.88 34.37 -5.92
N MET A 167 -5.57 33.81 -7.09
CA MET A 167 -5.63 32.37 -7.37
C MET A 167 -4.85 31.57 -6.32
N VAL A 168 -3.63 32.01 -5.96
CA VAL A 168 -2.80 31.30 -4.97
C VAL A 168 -3.18 31.67 -3.53
N ARG A 169 -3.40 32.96 -3.25
CA ARG A 169 -3.49 33.49 -1.87
C ARG A 169 -4.90 33.48 -1.26
N SER A 170 -5.96 33.34 -2.06
CA SER A 170 -7.33 33.36 -1.54
C SER A 170 -7.65 32.13 -0.70
N GLN A 171 -8.22 32.33 0.49
CA GLN A 171 -8.70 31.23 1.34
C GLN A 171 -9.98 30.56 0.77
N SER A 172 -10.74 31.25 -0.08
CA SER A 172 -11.98 30.73 -0.65
C SER A 172 -11.73 29.89 -1.91
N ALA A 173 -11.98 28.58 -1.85
CA ALA A 173 -11.80 27.67 -2.98
C ALA A 173 -12.61 28.05 -4.24
N PRO A 174 -13.91 28.44 -4.16
CA PRO A 174 -14.64 28.93 -5.33
C PRO A 174 -14.00 30.15 -6.01
N VAL A 175 -13.34 31.02 -5.24
CA VAL A 175 -12.63 32.18 -5.76
C VAL A 175 -11.33 31.76 -6.45
N ARG A 176 -10.55 30.87 -5.82
CA ARG A 176 -9.32 30.32 -6.44
C ARG A 176 -9.63 29.66 -7.78
N ASN A 177 -10.64 28.80 -7.83
CA ASN A 177 -11.10 28.14 -9.07
C ASN A 177 -11.56 29.16 -10.12
N ALA A 178 -12.31 30.20 -9.73
CA ALA A 178 -12.74 31.26 -10.65
C ALA A 178 -11.56 32.07 -11.23
N CYS A 179 -10.53 32.35 -10.41
CA CYS A 179 -9.29 32.96 -10.86
C CYS A 179 -8.53 32.05 -11.82
N GLY A 180 -8.39 30.75 -11.53
CA GLY A 180 -7.72 29.78 -12.38
C GLY A 180 -8.35 29.67 -13.77
N VAL A 181 -9.68 29.56 -13.85
CA VAL A 181 -10.36 29.50 -15.15
C VAL A 181 -10.24 30.82 -15.93
N ALA A 182 -10.27 31.98 -15.26
CA ALA A 182 -10.05 33.27 -15.91
C ALA A 182 -8.61 33.42 -16.43
N LEU A 183 -7.62 32.99 -15.64
CA LEU A 183 -6.21 32.98 -16.04
C LEU A 183 -5.96 32.04 -17.22
N LEU A 184 -6.52 30.84 -17.20
CA LEU A 184 -6.41 29.87 -18.28
C LEU A 184 -7.04 30.38 -19.59
N GLN A 185 -8.23 30.99 -19.51
CA GLN A 185 -8.86 31.62 -20.68
C GLN A 185 -7.95 32.71 -21.25
N PHE A 186 -7.42 33.59 -20.40
CA PHE A 186 -6.50 34.64 -20.81
C PHE A 186 -5.22 34.10 -21.46
N LEU A 187 -4.59 33.06 -20.89
CA LEU A 187 -3.38 32.46 -21.44
C LEU A 187 -3.58 31.79 -22.82
N LEU A 188 -4.82 31.41 -23.17
CA LEU A 188 -5.16 30.76 -24.44
C LEU A 188 -5.71 31.75 -25.49
N ASP A 189 -6.53 32.72 -25.07
CA ASP A 189 -7.28 33.62 -25.98
C ASP A 189 -6.57 34.95 -26.31
N PHE A 190 -5.59 35.37 -25.51
CA PHE A 190 -4.98 36.71 -25.63
C PHE A 190 -3.58 36.69 -26.27
N PRO A 191 -3.22 37.72 -27.07
CA PRO A 191 -1.90 37.83 -27.68
C PRO A 191 -0.84 38.17 -26.62
N LEU A 192 -0.13 37.14 -26.14
CA LEU A 192 0.94 37.27 -25.16
C LEU A 192 2.31 37.26 -25.84
N GLY A 193 3.12 38.29 -25.57
CA GLY A 193 4.54 38.26 -25.91
C GLY A 193 5.28 37.15 -25.15
N PRO A 194 6.34 36.54 -25.72
CA PRO A 194 7.00 35.37 -25.14
C PRO A 194 7.58 35.63 -23.75
N GLN A 195 8.03 36.84 -23.47
CA GLN A 195 8.50 37.26 -22.14
C GLN A 195 7.36 37.29 -21.11
N ARG A 196 6.14 37.70 -21.51
CA ARG A 196 4.98 37.73 -20.60
C ARG A 196 4.45 36.34 -20.31
N LEU A 197 4.41 35.45 -21.31
CA LEU A 197 4.09 34.04 -21.07
C LEU A 197 5.09 33.41 -20.09
N LYS A 198 6.40 33.66 -20.27
CA LYS A 198 7.44 33.22 -19.34
C LYS A 198 7.26 33.81 -17.92
N GLN A 199 6.81 35.05 -17.78
CA GLN A 199 6.49 35.64 -16.46
C GLN A 199 5.33 34.90 -15.77
N HIS A 200 4.24 34.62 -16.47
CA HIS A 200 3.11 33.85 -15.90
C HIS A 200 3.53 32.41 -15.55
N MET A 201 4.29 31.73 -16.41
CA MET A 201 4.81 30.38 -16.11
C MET A 201 5.78 30.41 -14.91
N GLY A 202 6.69 31.38 -14.86
CA GLY A 202 7.59 31.59 -13.72
C GLY A 202 6.85 31.89 -12.42
N PHE A 203 5.75 32.66 -12.47
CA PHE A 203 4.88 32.88 -11.32
C PHE A 203 4.24 31.57 -10.82
N LEU A 204 3.69 30.74 -11.72
CA LEU A 204 3.14 29.44 -11.32
C LEU A 204 4.23 28.56 -10.67
N LEU A 205 5.38 28.41 -11.33
CA LEU A 205 6.47 27.57 -10.83
C LEU A 205 7.04 28.04 -9.49
N ALA A 206 7.18 29.35 -9.26
CA ALA A 206 7.60 29.90 -7.97
C ALA A 206 6.58 29.63 -6.84
N ASN A 207 5.28 29.61 -7.16
CA ASN A 207 4.24 29.34 -6.17
C ASN A 207 4.00 27.83 -5.94
N LEU A 208 4.75 26.94 -6.60
CA LEU A 208 4.84 25.53 -6.20
C LEU A 208 5.48 25.36 -4.81
N GLU A 209 6.21 26.35 -4.30
CA GLU A 209 6.82 26.32 -2.96
C GLU A 209 6.04 27.18 -1.95
N TYR A 210 4.81 27.58 -2.28
CA TYR A 210 3.97 28.39 -1.40
C TYR A 210 3.62 27.67 -0.09
N GLU A 211 3.62 28.41 1.02
CA GLU A 211 3.52 27.85 2.38
C GLU A 211 2.25 27.01 2.60
N TYR A 212 1.08 27.48 2.13
CA TYR A 212 -0.20 26.79 2.30
C TYR A 212 -0.47 25.76 1.20
N GLU A 213 -0.79 24.52 1.61
CA GLU A 213 -1.18 23.41 0.72
C GLU A 213 -2.27 23.82 -0.29
N SER A 214 -3.28 24.58 0.16
CA SER A 214 -4.39 25.01 -0.69
C SER A 214 -3.99 25.92 -1.86
N GLY A 215 -2.89 26.66 -1.72
CA GLY A 215 -2.31 27.47 -2.80
C GLY A 215 -1.48 26.61 -3.75
N ARG A 216 -0.63 25.72 -3.21
CA ARG A 216 0.16 24.76 -4.03
C ARG A 216 -0.73 23.87 -4.89
N LEU A 217 -1.81 23.32 -4.32
CA LEU A 217 -2.77 22.50 -5.06
C LEU A 217 -3.48 23.29 -6.17
N GLN A 218 -3.76 24.59 -5.96
CA GLN A 218 -4.36 25.42 -7.01
C GLN A 218 -3.38 25.73 -8.15
N VAL A 219 -2.10 25.89 -7.84
CA VAL A 219 -1.03 26.02 -8.85
C VAL A 219 -0.87 24.73 -9.65
N LEU A 220 -0.92 23.57 -8.98
CA LEU A 220 -0.85 22.26 -9.64
C LEU A 220 -2.05 22.03 -10.56
N ASP A 221 -3.29 22.28 -10.11
CA ASP A 221 -4.50 22.28 -10.96
C ASP A 221 -4.34 23.21 -12.18
N MET A 222 -3.83 24.43 -11.98
CA MET A 222 -3.58 25.35 -13.08
C MET A 222 -2.52 24.84 -14.07
N LEU A 223 -1.45 24.20 -13.59
CA LEU A 223 -0.42 23.60 -14.44
C LEU A 223 -0.92 22.37 -15.20
N GLU A 224 -1.80 21.56 -14.58
CA GLU A 224 -2.49 20.45 -15.25
C GLU A 224 -3.32 20.97 -16.42
N GLN A 225 -4.10 22.03 -16.21
CA GLN A 225 -4.88 22.66 -17.27
C GLN A 225 -4.01 23.26 -18.39
N VAL A 226 -2.83 23.82 -18.06
CA VAL A 226 -1.84 24.30 -19.04
C VAL A 226 -1.32 23.14 -19.89
N VAL A 227 -0.84 22.06 -19.26
CA VAL A 227 -0.33 20.86 -19.95
C VAL A 227 -1.41 20.22 -20.82
N ALA A 228 -2.67 20.18 -20.36
CA ALA A 228 -3.78 19.62 -21.11
C ALA A 228 -4.21 20.46 -22.32
N LYS A 229 -4.20 21.80 -22.23
CA LYS A 229 -4.87 22.68 -23.22
C LYS A 229 -3.95 23.55 -24.08
N PHE A 230 -2.68 23.70 -23.73
CA PHE A 230 -1.76 24.49 -24.56
C PHE A 230 -1.53 23.84 -25.94
N PRO A 231 -1.35 24.62 -27.02
CA PRO A 231 -0.81 24.13 -28.29
C PRO A 231 0.50 23.37 -28.06
N VAL A 232 0.74 22.31 -28.85
CA VAL A 232 1.85 21.38 -28.56
C VAL A 232 3.21 22.06 -28.72
N GLU A 233 3.33 22.97 -29.67
CA GLU A 233 4.52 23.76 -29.98
C GLU A 233 4.89 24.68 -28.81
N VAL A 234 3.87 25.32 -28.21
CA VAL A 234 4.04 26.20 -27.05
C VAL A 234 4.39 25.39 -25.80
N LEU A 235 3.74 24.24 -25.60
CA LEU A 235 4.03 23.34 -24.48
C LEU A 235 5.45 22.77 -24.57
N GLN A 236 5.86 22.28 -25.74
CA GLN A 236 7.22 21.78 -25.99
C GLN A 236 8.26 22.87 -25.76
N ALA A 237 8.01 24.12 -26.18
CA ALA A 237 8.90 25.25 -25.90
C ALA A 237 9.04 25.61 -24.40
N GLN A 238 8.15 25.14 -23.53
CA GLN A 238 8.22 25.30 -22.06
C GLN A 238 8.59 23.99 -21.32
N ALA A 239 8.67 22.85 -22.00
CA ALA A 239 8.83 21.53 -21.38
C ALA A 239 10.05 21.44 -20.44
N ASP A 240 11.22 21.88 -20.92
CA ASP A 240 12.47 21.89 -20.15
C ASP A 240 12.35 22.76 -18.87
N VAL A 241 11.49 23.78 -18.86
CA VAL A 241 11.24 24.69 -17.72
C VAL A 241 10.23 24.10 -16.73
N LEU A 242 9.23 23.35 -17.23
CA LEU A 242 8.20 22.70 -16.42
C LEU A 242 8.68 21.41 -15.73
N LEU A 243 9.52 20.62 -16.42
CA LEU A 243 9.92 19.29 -15.97
C LEU A 243 10.62 19.31 -14.61
N MET A 244 11.68 20.13 -14.47
CA MET A 244 12.52 20.11 -13.27
C MET A 244 11.78 20.48 -11.98
N PRO A 245 11.01 21.58 -11.89
CA PRO A 245 10.25 21.90 -10.69
C PRO A 245 9.22 20.84 -10.31
N LEU A 246 8.53 20.24 -11.30
CA LEU A 246 7.55 19.18 -11.06
C LEU A 246 8.22 17.90 -10.50
N VAL A 247 9.37 17.51 -11.06
CA VAL A 247 10.16 16.37 -10.58
C VAL A 247 10.67 16.59 -9.15
N VAL A 248 11.05 17.82 -8.78
CA VAL A 248 11.40 18.15 -7.39
C VAL A 248 10.17 18.05 -6.48
N ARG A 249 9.03 18.65 -6.87
CA ARG A 249 7.79 18.61 -6.07
C ARG A 249 7.24 17.20 -5.85
N LEU A 250 7.42 16.30 -6.82
CA LEU A 250 7.04 14.87 -6.72
C LEU A 250 7.57 14.18 -5.46
N VAL A 251 8.73 14.61 -4.95
CA VAL A 251 9.43 13.98 -3.81
C VAL A 251 9.61 14.91 -2.62
N ALA A 252 9.73 16.23 -2.86
CA ALA A 252 10.02 17.23 -1.84
C ALA A 252 8.78 17.94 -1.26
N ASP A 253 7.56 17.74 -1.79
CA ASP A 253 6.37 18.35 -1.18
C ASP A 253 5.91 17.59 0.07
N THR A 254 5.54 18.32 1.11
CA THR A 254 5.04 17.76 2.37
C THR A 254 3.66 17.12 2.22
N SER A 255 2.80 17.62 1.31
CA SER A 255 1.48 17.03 1.08
C SER A 255 1.55 15.86 0.10
N ALA A 256 1.06 14.69 0.51
CA ALA A 256 0.88 13.54 -0.36
C ALA A 256 -0.06 13.83 -1.55
N LYS A 257 -1.04 14.75 -1.41
CA LYS A 257 -1.92 15.17 -2.50
C LYS A 257 -1.15 16.00 -3.54
N ALA A 258 -0.26 16.88 -3.10
CA ALA A 258 0.59 17.66 -3.99
C ALA A 258 1.60 16.78 -4.73
N ARG A 259 2.22 15.79 -4.04
CA ARG A 259 3.09 14.78 -4.67
C ARG A 259 2.34 13.97 -5.74
N ALA A 260 1.12 13.52 -5.45
CA ALA A 260 0.27 12.80 -6.40
C ALA A 260 -0.05 13.65 -7.64
N ALA A 261 -0.56 14.87 -7.46
CA ALA A 261 -0.89 15.78 -8.54
C ALA A 261 0.33 16.16 -9.40
N ALA A 262 1.50 16.39 -8.79
CA ALA A 262 2.75 16.59 -9.55
C ALA A 262 3.09 15.37 -10.42
N GLY A 263 2.85 14.15 -9.92
CA GLY A 263 2.99 12.92 -10.69
C GLY A 263 2.00 12.79 -11.86
N ASP A 264 0.74 13.19 -11.68
CA ASP A 264 -0.26 13.21 -12.75
C ASP A 264 0.10 14.22 -13.85
N ILE A 265 0.52 15.43 -13.47
CA ILE A 265 0.98 16.46 -14.41
C ILE A 265 2.23 16.00 -15.16
N LEU A 266 3.18 15.32 -14.48
CA LEU A 266 4.36 14.74 -15.14
C LEU A 266 3.98 13.66 -16.15
N ARG A 267 3.05 12.76 -15.82
CA ARG A 267 2.53 11.75 -16.77
C ARG A 267 1.89 12.44 -17.98
N ALA A 268 1.01 13.41 -17.77
CA ALA A 268 0.35 14.17 -18.84
C ALA A 268 1.35 14.95 -19.71
N LEU A 269 2.39 15.53 -19.11
CA LEU A 269 3.45 16.25 -19.82
C LEU A 269 4.25 15.28 -20.70
N LEU A 270 4.73 14.16 -20.14
CA LEU A 270 5.52 13.15 -20.85
C LEU A 270 4.79 12.55 -22.06
N VAL A 271 3.46 12.40 -22.01
CA VAL A 271 2.63 11.98 -23.17
C VAL A 271 2.69 12.99 -24.33
N ARG A 272 2.87 14.28 -24.04
CA ARG A 272 2.89 15.37 -25.04
C ARG A 272 4.30 15.82 -25.47
N LEU A 273 5.34 15.34 -24.80
CA LEU A 273 6.72 15.59 -25.21
C LEU A 273 7.10 14.77 -26.44
N ASP A 274 7.98 15.32 -27.27
CA ASP A 274 8.58 14.58 -28.38
C ASP A 274 9.61 13.56 -27.88
N THR A 275 10.27 12.83 -28.79
CA THR A 275 11.33 11.90 -28.43
C THR A 275 12.56 12.59 -27.80
N PRO A 276 13.20 13.62 -28.42
CA PRO A 276 14.40 14.24 -27.85
C PRO A 276 14.19 14.92 -26.49
N GLN A 277 12.99 15.42 -26.18
CA GLN A 277 12.68 15.94 -24.84
C GLN A 277 12.53 14.81 -23.81
N ARG A 278 11.99 13.66 -24.20
CA ARG A 278 11.97 12.47 -23.35
C ARG A 278 13.36 11.86 -23.19
N ASP A 279 14.22 11.94 -24.21
CA ASP A 279 15.63 11.54 -24.14
C ASP A 279 16.34 12.34 -23.03
N LYS A 280 16.28 13.69 -23.10
CA LYS A 280 16.79 14.58 -22.03
C LYS A 280 16.25 14.23 -20.65
N ALA A 281 14.95 13.99 -20.52
CA ALA A 281 14.32 13.65 -19.24
C ALA A 281 14.88 12.34 -18.67
N VAL A 282 15.10 11.34 -19.51
CA VAL A 282 15.71 10.06 -19.15
C VAL A 282 17.19 10.23 -18.80
N ASP A 283 17.94 11.07 -19.53
CA ASP A 283 19.35 11.35 -19.25
C ASP A 283 19.55 12.03 -17.89
N TYR A 284 18.70 13.00 -17.53
CA TYR A 284 18.70 13.58 -16.17
C TYR A 284 18.43 12.51 -15.10
N CYS A 285 17.42 11.67 -15.30
CA CYS A 285 17.09 10.60 -14.36
C CYS A 285 18.23 9.58 -14.23
N ARG A 286 18.84 9.18 -15.34
CA ARG A 286 20.01 8.29 -15.36
C ARG A 286 21.17 8.90 -14.56
N ALA A 287 21.50 10.16 -14.83
CA ALA A 287 22.55 10.88 -14.13
C ALA A 287 22.31 10.93 -12.62
N TRP A 288 21.06 11.13 -12.17
CA TRP A 288 20.72 11.11 -10.74
C TRP A 288 20.78 9.72 -10.10
N LEU A 289 20.43 8.65 -10.81
CA LEU A 289 20.59 7.27 -10.32
C LEU A 289 22.06 6.88 -10.18
N GLU A 290 22.92 7.30 -11.12
CA GLU A 290 24.37 7.06 -11.09
C GLU A 290 25.09 8.01 -10.10
N ARG A 291 24.47 9.13 -9.71
CA ARG A 291 25.03 10.11 -8.77
C ARG A 291 25.16 9.52 -7.36
N GLY A 292 26.42 9.26 -7.00
CA GLY A 292 26.81 8.59 -5.76
C GLY A 292 27.38 7.17 -5.97
N GLY A 293 27.61 6.73 -7.21
CA GLY A 293 28.34 5.49 -7.53
C GLY A 293 29.84 5.69 -7.87
N GLY A 294 30.36 6.91 -7.74
CA GLY A 294 31.72 7.27 -8.14
C GLY A 294 32.79 6.75 -7.19
N ARG A 295 33.78 6.03 -7.73
CA ARG A 295 34.99 5.53 -7.05
C ARG A 295 35.69 6.62 -6.24
N GLY A 296 35.56 6.57 -4.92
CA GLY A 296 36.33 7.36 -3.97
C GLY A 296 36.26 6.70 -2.61
N GLY A 297 37.40 6.25 -2.07
CA GLY A 297 37.46 5.67 -0.73
C GLY A 297 37.16 6.74 0.31
N GLY A 298 35.97 6.70 0.89
CA GLY A 298 35.50 7.66 1.88
C GLY A 298 34.05 7.37 2.26
N GLY A 299 33.83 6.89 3.48
CA GLY A 299 32.50 6.56 3.98
C GLY A 299 31.61 7.79 4.03
N GLY A 300 30.71 7.92 3.06
CA GLY A 300 29.80 9.05 2.93
C GLY A 300 28.70 8.73 1.94
N GLY A 301 27.60 8.15 2.42
CA GLY A 301 26.40 7.97 1.60
C GLY A 301 25.93 9.34 1.11
N GLY A 302 25.85 9.52 -0.21
CA GLY A 302 25.49 10.80 -0.83
C GLY A 302 24.21 11.38 -0.20
N GLY A 303 24.27 12.66 0.15
CA GLY A 303 23.43 13.28 1.18
C GLY A 303 21.92 13.27 0.89
N PRO A 304 21.09 13.79 1.82
CA PRO A 304 19.63 13.72 1.72
C PRO A 304 19.06 14.25 0.40
N GLN A 305 19.73 15.23 -0.20
CA GLN A 305 19.36 15.80 -1.50
C GLN A 305 19.64 14.84 -2.67
N ASP A 306 20.76 14.10 -2.67
CA ASP A 306 21.02 13.07 -3.68
C ASP A 306 20.03 11.89 -3.53
N ALA A 307 19.64 11.55 -2.29
CA ALA A 307 18.59 10.54 -2.04
C ALA A 307 17.24 10.96 -2.61
N ALA A 308 16.83 12.23 -2.41
CA ALA A 308 15.63 12.78 -3.04
C ALA A 308 15.68 12.71 -4.57
N LEU A 309 16.82 13.05 -5.18
CA LEU A 309 17.01 12.98 -6.64
C LEU A 309 16.95 11.54 -7.17
N ARG A 310 17.52 10.54 -6.47
CA ARG A 310 17.40 9.11 -6.85
C ARG A 310 15.94 8.63 -6.81
N ARG A 311 15.18 9.00 -5.77
CA ARG A 311 13.74 8.70 -5.66
C ARG A 311 12.94 9.36 -6.80
N ALA A 312 13.26 10.62 -7.10
CA ALA A 312 12.61 11.36 -8.18
C ALA A 312 12.89 10.72 -9.54
N ALA A 313 14.14 10.37 -9.81
CA ALA A 313 14.55 9.65 -11.01
C ALA A 313 13.78 8.34 -11.20
N ALA A 314 13.74 7.48 -10.18
CA ALA A 314 13.08 6.18 -10.26
C ALA A 314 11.57 6.31 -10.55
N GLN A 315 10.88 7.27 -9.90
CA GLN A 315 9.47 7.54 -10.16
C GLN A 315 9.23 8.11 -11.57
N THR A 316 10.02 9.10 -11.99
CA THR A 316 9.89 9.72 -13.31
C THR A 316 10.17 8.72 -14.43
N LEU A 317 11.20 7.88 -14.30
CA LEU A 317 11.46 6.76 -15.22
C LEU A 317 10.30 5.76 -15.27
N GLY A 318 9.61 5.54 -14.14
CA GLY A 318 8.41 4.73 -14.08
C GLY A 318 7.27 5.31 -14.93
N PHE A 319 7.11 6.65 -14.93
CA PHE A 319 6.15 7.33 -15.79
C PHE A 319 6.58 7.29 -17.27
N VAL A 320 7.88 7.42 -17.57
CA VAL A 320 8.38 7.24 -18.95
C VAL A 320 8.12 5.81 -19.46
N ALA A 321 8.29 4.79 -18.61
CA ALA A 321 7.98 3.40 -18.96
C ALA A 321 6.49 3.18 -19.28
N GLU A 322 5.59 3.84 -18.54
CA GLU A 322 4.14 3.84 -18.83
C GLU A 322 3.80 4.54 -20.15
N VAL A 323 4.48 5.64 -20.47
CA VAL A 323 4.23 6.42 -21.70
C VAL A 323 4.83 5.78 -22.95
N GLU A 324 6.00 5.14 -22.85
CA GLU A 324 6.67 4.52 -23.99
C GLU A 324 6.29 3.04 -24.21
N GLY A 325 5.72 2.39 -23.19
CA GLY A 325 5.37 0.97 -23.24
C GLY A 325 6.59 0.11 -23.53
N SER A 326 6.44 -0.84 -24.47
CA SER A 326 7.49 -1.77 -24.88
C SER A 326 8.77 -1.10 -25.43
N LYS A 327 8.69 0.15 -25.93
CA LYS A 327 9.85 0.89 -26.44
C LYS A 327 10.86 1.23 -25.33
N PHE A 328 10.38 1.37 -24.09
CA PHE A 328 11.22 1.69 -22.93
C PHE A 328 12.32 0.65 -22.69
N GLY A 329 12.14 -0.61 -23.13
CA GLY A 329 13.14 -1.67 -22.96
C GLY A 329 14.52 -1.33 -23.56
N ARG A 330 14.58 -0.49 -24.61
CA ARG A 330 15.85 0.01 -25.18
C ARG A 330 16.56 1.04 -24.30
N ARG A 331 15.81 1.77 -23.48
CA ARG A 331 16.34 2.74 -22.51
C ARG A 331 16.73 2.06 -21.21
N PHE A 332 15.97 1.03 -20.81
CA PHE A 332 16.22 0.33 -19.55
C PHE A 332 17.65 -0.21 -19.44
N SER A 333 18.26 -0.71 -20.53
CA SER A 333 19.68 -1.13 -20.53
C SER A 333 20.67 -0.04 -20.09
N HIS A 334 20.37 1.23 -20.38
CA HIS A 334 21.20 2.39 -19.99
C HIS A 334 20.97 2.83 -18.53
N VAL A 335 19.83 2.42 -17.94
CA VAL A 335 19.35 2.84 -16.61
C VAL A 335 19.55 1.72 -15.57
N ALA A 336 19.56 0.46 -16.01
CA ALA A 336 19.55 -0.74 -15.18
C ALA A 336 20.75 -0.82 -14.22
N ASN A 337 21.93 -0.35 -14.63
CA ASN A 337 23.09 -0.30 -13.73
C ASN A 337 22.85 0.65 -12.54
N GLY A 338 22.28 1.84 -12.77
CA GLY A 338 21.95 2.78 -11.67
C GLY A 338 20.95 2.19 -10.68
N VAL A 339 19.91 1.50 -11.19
CA VAL A 339 18.95 0.75 -10.36
C VAL A 339 19.65 -0.35 -9.55
N LEU A 340 20.52 -1.13 -10.20
CA LEU A 340 21.27 -2.22 -9.57
C LEU A 340 22.22 -1.73 -8.46
N GLN A 341 22.92 -0.61 -8.64
CA GLN A 341 23.80 -0.04 -7.61
C GLN A 341 23.01 0.37 -6.35
N ILE A 342 21.79 0.88 -6.52
CA ILE A 342 20.89 1.23 -5.41
C ILE A 342 20.44 -0.04 -4.66
N LEU A 343 20.00 -1.08 -5.38
CA LEU A 343 19.58 -2.34 -4.76
C LEU A 343 20.75 -3.03 -4.03
N ARG A 344 21.94 -3.08 -4.65
CA ARG A 344 23.18 -3.59 -4.03
C ARG A 344 23.52 -2.88 -2.72
N ARG A 345 23.45 -1.54 -2.71
CA ARG A 345 23.70 -0.72 -1.51
C ARG A 345 22.74 -1.06 -0.37
N GLN A 346 21.47 -1.30 -0.70
CA GLN A 346 20.45 -1.63 0.30
C GLN A 346 20.57 -3.07 0.82
N VAL A 347 20.99 -4.01 -0.03
CA VAL A 347 21.35 -5.38 0.42
C VAL A 347 22.56 -5.34 1.35
N ALA A 348 23.63 -4.61 1.01
CA ALA A 348 24.82 -4.50 1.87
C ALA A 348 24.51 -3.94 3.26
N ARG A 349 23.72 -2.85 3.34
CA ARG A 349 23.24 -2.26 4.60
C ARG A 349 22.44 -3.23 5.49
N GLY A 350 21.83 -4.26 4.91
CA GLY A 350 21.11 -5.29 5.64
C GLY A 350 21.96 -6.46 6.14
N VAL A 351 23.24 -6.53 5.73
CA VAL A 351 24.20 -7.57 6.18
C VAL A 351 25.10 -7.04 7.30
N ASP A 352 25.44 -5.74 7.27
CA ASP A 352 26.33 -5.10 8.26
C ASP A 352 25.62 -4.66 9.56
N GLY A 353 24.35 -5.06 9.77
CA GLY A 353 23.54 -4.65 10.94
C GLY A 353 23.45 -5.76 11.98
N ASP A 354 24.02 -5.54 13.16
CA ASP A 354 24.02 -6.47 14.29
C ASP A 354 22.61 -7.01 14.63
N GLU A 355 22.56 -8.29 15.03
CA GLU A 355 21.33 -9.08 15.21
C GLU A 355 20.44 -8.63 16.40
N ASP A 356 20.90 -7.64 17.19
CA ASP A 356 20.48 -7.39 18.57
C ASP A 356 19.49 -6.22 18.77
N GLN A 357 18.90 -5.67 17.69
CA GLN A 357 17.90 -4.59 17.81
C GLN A 357 16.50 -5.07 17.45
N SER A 358 15.66 -5.17 18.48
CA SER A 358 14.23 -5.54 18.45
C SER A 358 13.53 -5.07 17.17
N ALA A 359 13.02 -6.02 16.38
CA ALA A 359 12.51 -5.79 15.04
C ALA A 359 11.29 -4.85 15.00
N SER A 360 11.53 -3.53 14.96
CA SER A 360 10.49 -2.54 14.74
C SER A 360 9.98 -2.63 13.30
N HIS A 361 8.82 -3.27 13.13
CA HIS A 361 8.12 -3.33 11.85
C HIS A 361 7.53 -1.95 11.51
N HIS A 362 8.29 -1.16 10.74
CA HIS A 362 7.79 0.10 10.17
C HIS A 362 6.97 -0.20 8.89
N ASP A 363 5.73 0.29 8.87
CA ASP A 363 4.80 0.26 7.72
C ASP A 363 4.35 1.68 7.32
N ASP A 364 5.15 2.70 7.66
CA ASP A 364 4.90 4.11 7.37
C ASP A 364 6.11 4.84 6.74
N ASP A 365 5.86 6.08 6.32
CA ASP A 365 6.82 7.01 5.71
C ASP A 365 7.38 8.00 6.75
N SER A 366 7.61 7.53 7.98
CA SER A 366 8.06 8.36 9.11
C SER A 366 9.57 8.66 9.06
N ALA A 367 9.97 9.76 9.72
CA ALA A 367 11.38 10.05 9.94
C ALA A 367 12.07 8.93 10.75
N ASP A 368 11.33 8.31 11.68
CA ASP A 368 11.79 7.15 12.45
C ASP A 368 12.03 5.94 11.54
N ALA A 369 11.15 5.66 10.57
CA ALA A 369 11.34 4.59 9.58
C ALA A 369 12.56 4.82 8.67
N GLU A 370 12.86 6.08 8.30
CA GLU A 370 14.05 6.44 7.52
C GLU A 370 15.33 6.35 8.37
N ALA A 371 15.32 6.80 9.63
CA ALA A 371 16.44 6.63 10.56
C ALA A 371 16.70 5.14 10.87
N ALA A 372 15.63 4.35 10.98
CA ALA A 372 15.67 2.91 11.20
C ALA A 372 16.21 2.15 9.99
N CYS A 373 15.75 2.47 8.77
CA CYS A 373 16.11 1.75 7.54
C CYS A 373 16.73 2.67 6.46
N PRO A 374 17.91 3.29 6.65
CA PRO A 374 18.38 4.38 5.78
C PRO A 374 18.35 4.08 4.28
N GLY A 375 17.64 4.93 3.52
CA GLY A 375 17.46 4.85 2.07
C GLY A 375 16.53 3.73 1.58
N TRP A 376 15.68 3.16 2.45
CA TRP A 376 14.65 2.18 2.06
C TRP A 376 13.76 2.70 0.93
N GLN A 377 13.51 4.02 0.92
CA GLN A 377 12.72 4.69 -0.09
C GLN A 377 13.34 4.60 -1.50
N GLU A 378 14.67 4.72 -1.65
CA GLU A 378 15.30 4.50 -2.97
C GLU A 378 15.08 3.08 -3.47
N ALA A 379 15.29 2.05 -2.63
CA ALA A 379 15.02 0.67 -3.03
C ALA A 379 13.55 0.46 -3.38
N TYR A 380 12.63 1.00 -2.57
CA TYR A 380 11.20 0.92 -2.82
C TYR A 380 10.83 1.50 -4.20
N TYR A 381 11.24 2.74 -4.51
CA TYR A 381 10.94 3.35 -5.81
C TYR A 381 11.68 2.69 -6.97
N CYS A 382 12.89 2.15 -6.76
CA CYS A 382 13.56 1.32 -7.76
C CYS A 382 12.81 0.01 -8.04
N ILE A 383 12.24 -0.66 -7.03
CA ILE A 383 11.41 -1.85 -7.23
C ILE A 383 10.09 -1.48 -7.92
N LEU A 384 9.45 -0.35 -7.57
CA LEU A 384 8.25 0.13 -8.29
C LEU A 384 8.56 0.46 -9.76
N LEU A 385 9.73 1.02 -10.08
CA LEU A 385 10.19 1.18 -11.46
C LEU A 385 10.27 -0.18 -12.15
N LEU A 386 10.88 -1.19 -11.52
CA LEU A 386 10.97 -2.54 -12.07
C LEU A 386 9.60 -3.21 -12.24
N GLU A 387 8.64 -3.00 -11.33
CA GLU A 387 7.24 -3.45 -11.50
C GLU A 387 6.59 -2.83 -12.76
N LYS A 388 6.82 -1.53 -13.00
CA LYS A 388 6.34 -0.85 -14.21
C LYS A 388 7.03 -1.35 -15.47
N VAL A 389 8.35 -1.58 -15.43
CA VAL A 389 9.09 -2.19 -16.56
C VAL A 389 8.60 -3.62 -16.83
N ALA A 390 8.32 -4.42 -15.79
CA ALA A 390 7.74 -5.76 -15.92
C ALA A 390 6.36 -5.75 -16.61
N ALA A 391 5.51 -4.77 -16.27
CA ALA A 391 4.20 -4.60 -16.89
C ALA A 391 4.25 -4.10 -18.35
N GLN A 392 5.13 -3.12 -18.64
CA GLN A 392 5.14 -2.38 -19.91
C GLN A 392 6.15 -2.90 -20.94
N ALA A 393 7.28 -3.41 -20.47
CA ALA A 393 8.43 -3.81 -21.28
C ALA A 393 9.07 -5.11 -20.73
N SER A 394 8.24 -6.13 -20.50
CA SER A 394 8.61 -7.44 -19.93
C SER A 394 9.90 -8.06 -20.48
N GLY A 395 10.16 -7.92 -21.78
CA GLY A 395 11.38 -8.39 -22.43
C GLY A 395 12.69 -7.75 -21.92
N ALA A 396 12.63 -6.58 -21.28
CA ALA A 396 13.78 -5.90 -20.70
C ALA A 396 14.24 -6.49 -19.35
N LEU A 397 13.38 -7.29 -18.69
CA LEU A 397 13.69 -8.01 -17.45
C LEU A 397 13.78 -9.53 -17.66
N ALA A 398 13.64 -10.00 -18.90
CA ALA A 398 13.84 -11.41 -19.25
C ALA A 398 15.30 -11.82 -18.99
N TRP A 399 15.51 -13.09 -18.64
CA TRP A 399 16.87 -13.60 -18.48
C TRP A 399 17.60 -13.58 -19.83
N PRO A 400 18.90 -13.21 -19.88
CA PRO A 400 19.67 -13.28 -21.11
C PRO A 400 19.71 -14.72 -21.63
N THR A 401 19.07 -14.98 -22.76
CA THR A 401 19.23 -16.25 -23.47
C THR A 401 20.58 -16.24 -24.16
N GLY A 402 21.58 -16.89 -23.57
CA GLY A 402 22.80 -17.23 -24.28
C GLY A 402 22.46 -18.02 -25.54
N GLY A 403 23.19 -17.80 -26.63
CA GLY A 403 23.03 -18.54 -27.87
C GLY A 403 23.36 -20.02 -27.68
N GLY A 404 22.35 -20.82 -27.35
CA GLY A 404 22.48 -22.23 -26.99
C GLY A 404 21.26 -23.02 -27.44
N GLY A 405 21.18 -23.29 -28.75
CA GLY A 405 19.98 -23.91 -29.33
C GLY A 405 19.96 -23.99 -30.87
N GLY A 406 21.03 -24.48 -31.49
CA GLY A 406 20.98 -24.99 -32.87
C GLY A 406 21.19 -23.99 -34.01
N ALA A 407 22.45 -23.69 -34.33
CA ALA A 407 22.89 -23.36 -35.69
C ALA A 407 24.34 -23.84 -35.88
N THR A 408 24.69 -24.28 -37.09
CA THR A 408 25.99 -24.87 -37.42
C THR A 408 27.14 -23.88 -37.34
N ALA A 409 28.36 -24.40 -37.12
CA ALA A 409 29.58 -23.61 -37.05
C ALA A 409 29.81 -22.76 -38.32
N ALA A 410 29.70 -21.44 -38.17
CA ALA A 410 30.22 -20.45 -39.09
C ALA A 410 30.60 -19.20 -38.28
N THR A 411 31.91 -18.98 -38.12
CA THR A 411 32.46 -17.87 -37.33
C THR A 411 32.33 -16.54 -38.09
N PRO A 412 31.71 -15.50 -37.53
CA PRO A 412 31.99 -14.12 -37.92
C PRO A 412 33.17 -13.56 -37.09
N PRO A 413 34.08 -12.78 -37.68
CA PRO A 413 35.13 -12.11 -36.93
C PRO A 413 34.60 -10.85 -36.19
N ASP A 414 35.38 -10.39 -35.23
CA ASP A 414 35.37 -9.04 -34.64
C ASP A 414 34.08 -8.58 -33.94
N VAL A 415 33.99 -8.90 -32.64
CA VAL A 415 33.20 -8.11 -31.68
C VAL A 415 34.07 -7.82 -30.46
N ASP A 416 34.35 -6.54 -30.21
CA ASP A 416 35.29 -6.10 -29.17
C ASP A 416 34.90 -6.55 -27.75
N ALA A 417 35.91 -6.93 -26.97
CA ALA A 417 35.80 -7.49 -25.62
C ALA A 417 35.29 -6.51 -24.53
N GLY A 418 34.70 -5.36 -24.90
CA GLY A 418 34.21 -4.32 -23.98
C GLY A 418 32.73 -4.46 -23.56
N THR A 419 31.93 -5.27 -24.26
CA THR A 419 30.44 -5.23 -24.14
C THR A 419 29.84 -6.33 -23.23
N SER A 420 30.68 -7.18 -22.62
CA SER A 420 30.23 -8.34 -21.83
C SER A 420 29.49 -7.99 -20.53
N GLY A 421 29.77 -6.82 -19.93
CA GLY A 421 29.22 -6.43 -18.62
C GLY A 421 27.70 -6.24 -18.58
N THR A 422 27.09 -5.76 -19.68
CA THR A 422 25.65 -5.43 -19.72
C THR A 422 24.75 -6.67 -19.62
N SER A 423 25.27 -7.84 -20.02
CA SER A 423 24.51 -9.11 -20.01
C SER A 423 24.14 -9.55 -18.59
N MET A 424 24.99 -9.31 -17.60
CA MET A 424 24.79 -9.80 -16.22
C MET A 424 23.93 -8.90 -15.32
N VAL A 425 23.63 -7.67 -15.76
CA VAL A 425 22.91 -6.67 -14.94
C VAL A 425 21.51 -7.15 -14.55
N VAL A 426 20.76 -7.76 -15.47
CA VAL A 426 19.37 -8.22 -15.20
C VAL A 426 19.34 -9.41 -14.21
N PRO A 427 20.13 -10.48 -14.38
CA PRO A 427 20.32 -11.51 -13.35
C PRO A 427 20.66 -10.94 -11.96
N GLU A 428 21.56 -9.96 -11.88
CA GLU A 428 21.95 -9.34 -10.61
C GLU A 428 20.82 -8.49 -9.99
N ILE A 429 19.99 -7.83 -10.80
CA ILE A 429 18.78 -7.12 -10.30
C ILE A 429 17.81 -8.12 -9.66
N TRP A 430 17.58 -9.27 -10.30
CA TRP A 430 16.74 -10.33 -9.74
C TRP A 430 17.31 -10.87 -8.42
N GLU A 431 18.62 -11.14 -8.35
CA GLU A 431 19.27 -11.62 -7.13
C GLU A 431 19.16 -10.64 -5.96
N ASN A 432 19.40 -9.35 -6.19
CA ASN A 432 19.25 -8.34 -5.14
C ASN A 432 17.77 -8.16 -4.73
N THR A 433 16.83 -8.27 -5.67
CA THR A 433 15.39 -8.26 -5.36
C THR A 433 14.99 -9.43 -4.47
N VAL A 434 15.52 -10.64 -4.72
CA VAL A 434 15.29 -11.82 -3.87
C VAL A 434 15.79 -11.60 -2.44
N ARG A 435 17.00 -11.02 -2.28
CA ARG A 435 17.54 -10.70 -0.94
C ARG A 435 16.71 -9.67 -0.19
N LEU A 436 16.03 -8.76 -0.91
CA LEU A 436 15.13 -7.76 -0.32
C LEU A 436 13.74 -8.32 0.08
N LEU A 437 13.42 -9.59 -0.17
CA LEU A 437 12.17 -10.21 0.28
C LEU A 437 11.98 -10.16 1.81
N LEU A 438 13.07 -10.17 2.59
CA LEU A 438 13.04 -10.09 4.05
C LEU A 438 13.55 -8.75 4.60
N HIS A 439 13.72 -7.73 3.74
CA HIS A 439 14.20 -6.39 4.11
C HIS A 439 13.42 -5.75 5.27
N ARG A 440 14.07 -5.08 6.23
CA ARG A 440 13.41 -4.65 7.49
C ARG A 440 12.14 -3.79 7.32
N HIS A 441 12.15 -2.88 6.33
CA HIS A 441 10.99 -2.03 5.99
C HIS A 441 9.91 -2.78 5.18
N MET A 442 8.65 -2.73 5.61
CA MET A 442 7.56 -3.52 5.05
C MET A 442 7.21 -3.16 3.60
N TRP A 443 7.32 -1.90 3.19
CA TRP A 443 6.96 -1.50 1.81
C TRP A 443 7.94 -2.08 0.78
N VAL A 444 9.21 -2.21 1.16
CA VAL A 444 10.24 -2.88 0.34
C VAL A 444 9.95 -4.38 0.23
N ARG A 445 9.60 -5.08 1.34
CA ARG A 445 9.17 -6.49 1.30
C ARG A 445 7.97 -6.69 0.38
N LYS A 446 6.91 -5.88 0.55
CA LYS A 446 5.67 -5.95 -0.23
C LYS A 446 5.92 -5.74 -1.72
N ALA A 447 6.83 -4.82 -2.09
CA ALA A 447 7.22 -4.59 -3.49
C ALA A 447 8.08 -5.72 -4.06
N ALA A 448 9.11 -6.18 -3.32
CA ALA A 448 9.95 -7.30 -3.73
C ALA A 448 9.13 -8.59 -3.94
N ALA A 449 8.17 -8.87 -3.06
CA ALA A 449 7.27 -10.02 -3.15
C ALA A 449 6.37 -10.00 -4.41
N ARG A 450 5.92 -8.82 -4.85
CA ARG A 450 5.16 -8.66 -6.09
C ARG A 450 6.05 -8.85 -7.31
N LEU A 451 7.23 -8.22 -7.35
CA LEU A 451 8.16 -8.32 -8.48
C LEU A 451 8.70 -9.76 -8.64
N VAL A 452 9.10 -10.43 -7.56
CA VAL A 452 9.51 -11.85 -7.61
C VAL A 452 8.32 -12.74 -8.01
N GLY A 453 7.11 -12.47 -7.53
CA GLY A 453 5.90 -13.18 -7.96
C GLY A 453 5.62 -13.05 -9.46
N TYR A 454 5.82 -11.86 -10.03
CA TYR A 454 5.78 -11.66 -11.48
C TYR A 454 6.85 -12.52 -12.19
N GLY A 455 8.09 -12.52 -11.68
CA GLY A 455 9.18 -13.33 -12.22
C GLY A 455 8.87 -14.83 -12.21
N LEU A 456 8.26 -15.32 -11.12
CA LEU A 456 7.80 -16.71 -11.00
C LEU A 456 6.67 -17.05 -11.99
N SER A 457 5.79 -16.09 -12.32
CA SER A 457 4.72 -16.28 -13.31
C SER A 457 5.16 -16.17 -14.77
N THR A 458 6.38 -15.68 -15.03
CA THR A 458 6.87 -15.35 -16.38
C THR A 458 7.92 -16.37 -16.85
N PRO A 459 7.65 -17.25 -17.84
CA PRO A 459 8.56 -18.35 -18.20
C PRO A 459 10.00 -17.93 -18.55
N ARG A 460 10.17 -16.78 -19.22
CA ARG A 460 11.49 -16.22 -19.59
C ARG A 460 12.29 -15.64 -18.42
N VAL A 461 11.66 -15.45 -17.27
CA VAL A 461 12.34 -15.05 -16.02
C VAL A 461 12.50 -16.28 -15.12
N PHE A 462 11.42 -17.05 -14.94
CA PHE A 462 11.38 -18.26 -14.12
C PHE A 462 12.57 -19.19 -14.37
N GLY A 463 12.82 -19.60 -15.62
CA GLY A 463 13.90 -20.56 -15.92
C GLY A 463 15.28 -20.10 -15.45
N GLY A 464 15.60 -18.82 -15.65
CA GLY A 464 16.86 -18.24 -15.20
C GLY A 464 16.93 -17.98 -13.69
N LEU A 465 15.83 -17.48 -13.11
CA LEU A 465 15.70 -17.29 -11.67
C LEU A 465 15.93 -18.60 -10.92
N MET A 466 15.32 -19.70 -11.37
CA MET A 466 15.48 -21.03 -10.77
C MET A 466 16.86 -21.63 -11.01
N ALA A 467 17.44 -21.46 -12.20
CA ALA A 467 18.77 -21.97 -12.53
C ALA A 467 19.94 -21.20 -11.88
N SER A 468 19.68 -20.02 -11.31
CA SER A 468 20.71 -19.15 -10.76
C SER A 468 21.50 -19.72 -9.56
N GLN A 469 20.87 -20.55 -8.73
CA GLN A 469 21.47 -21.22 -7.56
C GLN A 469 20.80 -22.58 -7.35
N SER A 470 21.57 -23.59 -6.93
CA SER A 470 21.03 -24.86 -6.46
C SER A 470 20.09 -24.63 -5.26
N GLY A 471 18.96 -25.33 -5.22
CA GLY A 471 17.98 -25.18 -4.13
C GLY A 471 17.22 -23.85 -4.11
N ARG A 472 17.28 -23.00 -5.16
CA ARG A 472 16.56 -21.70 -5.18
C ARG A 472 15.07 -21.82 -4.85
N ALA A 473 14.41 -22.88 -5.34
CA ALA A 473 13.01 -23.17 -5.04
C ALA A 473 12.72 -23.17 -3.52
N ALA A 474 13.61 -23.84 -2.78
CA ALA A 474 13.55 -24.05 -1.35
C ALA A 474 13.81 -22.74 -0.59
N GLN A 475 14.82 -21.98 -1.00
CA GLN A 475 15.13 -20.66 -0.44
C GLN A 475 13.99 -19.65 -0.62
N LEU A 476 13.41 -19.57 -1.82
CA LEU A 476 12.28 -18.66 -2.10
C LEU A 476 11.04 -19.07 -1.32
N ALA A 477 10.72 -20.36 -1.26
CA ALA A 477 9.56 -20.84 -0.52
C ALA A 477 9.71 -20.63 0.98
N PHE A 478 10.91 -20.81 1.55
CA PHE A 478 11.17 -20.44 2.94
C PHE A 478 11.02 -18.92 3.17
N SER A 479 11.53 -18.09 2.26
CA SER A 479 11.40 -16.61 2.35
C SER A 479 9.95 -16.14 2.31
N PHE A 480 9.13 -16.66 1.40
CA PHE A 480 7.70 -16.34 1.35
C PHE A 480 6.92 -16.92 2.54
N TYR A 481 7.37 -18.04 3.12
CA TYR A 481 6.79 -18.56 4.36
C TYR A 481 7.10 -17.66 5.56
N LEU A 482 8.33 -17.15 5.70
CA LEU A 482 8.69 -16.17 6.73
C LEU A 482 7.92 -14.85 6.58
N GLN A 483 7.59 -14.42 5.36
CA GLN A 483 6.68 -13.29 5.14
C GLN A 483 5.27 -13.56 5.67
N LEU A 484 4.77 -14.80 5.62
CA LEU A 484 3.48 -15.18 6.19
C LEU A 484 3.53 -15.25 7.72
N GLU A 485 4.64 -15.68 8.35
CA GLU A 485 4.75 -15.74 9.81
C GLU A 485 4.94 -14.37 10.49
N CYS A 486 5.24 -13.33 9.71
CA CYS A 486 5.42 -11.95 10.15
C CYS A 486 4.15 -11.41 10.84
N GLU A 487 4.30 -10.76 12.00
CA GLU A 487 3.16 -10.25 12.78
C GLU A 487 2.41 -9.12 12.06
N GLY A 488 3.13 -8.32 11.25
CA GLY A 488 2.57 -7.26 10.40
C GLY A 488 2.05 -7.71 9.03
N ALA A 489 1.78 -9.00 8.81
CA ALA A 489 1.32 -9.50 7.51
C ALA A 489 -0.16 -9.16 7.24
N ASP A 490 -0.41 -8.17 6.37
CA ASP A 490 -1.75 -7.83 5.88
C ASP A 490 -2.30 -8.86 4.86
N GLU A 491 -3.60 -8.80 4.56
CA GLU A 491 -4.25 -9.74 3.62
C GLU A 491 -3.63 -9.68 2.21
N ALA A 492 -3.18 -8.51 1.76
CA ALA A 492 -2.55 -8.35 0.46
C ALA A 492 -1.18 -9.07 0.37
N THR A 493 -0.36 -8.94 1.42
CA THR A 493 0.91 -9.66 1.57
C THR A 493 0.67 -11.16 1.65
N CYS A 494 -0.31 -11.58 2.46
CA CYS A 494 -0.72 -12.97 2.58
C CYS A 494 -1.13 -13.58 1.23
N LEU A 495 -2.00 -12.90 0.49
CA LEU A 495 -2.47 -13.37 -0.82
C LEU A 495 -1.34 -13.45 -1.85
N GLN A 496 -0.40 -12.50 -1.83
CA GLN A 496 0.76 -12.50 -2.72
C GLN A 496 1.74 -13.65 -2.39
N ALA A 497 2.05 -13.85 -1.11
CA ALA A 497 2.90 -14.95 -0.68
C ALA A 497 2.28 -16.32 -1.03
N VAL A 498 0.98 -16.51 -0.82
CA VAL A 498 0.26 -17.74 -1.22
C VAL A 498 0.39 -18.00 -2.72
N LYS A 499 0.18 -17.00 -3.59
CA LYS A 499 0.36 -17.15 -5.05
C LYS A 499 1.77 -17.61 -5.42
N CYS A 500 2.79 -17.02 -4.80
CA CYS A 500 4.19 -17.39 -5.04
C CYS A 500 4.49 -18.80 -4.56
N LEU A 501 4.00 -19.18 -3.37
CA LEU A 501 4.20 -20.49 -2.77
C LEU A 501 3.49 -21.62 -3.53
N VAL A 502 2.31 -21.37 -4.10
CA VAL A 502 1.61 -22.35 -4.96
C VAL A 502 2.42 -22.64 -6.22
N ASN A 503 2.99 -21.61 -6.86
CA ASN A 503 3.84 -21.78 -8.04
C ASN A 503 5.13 -22.56 -7.69
N LEU A 504 5.80 -22.20 -6.59
CA LEU A 504 6.98 -22.91 -6.08
C LEU A 504 6.69 -24.37 -5.65
N SER A 505 5.48 -24.66 -5.15
CA SER A 505 5.07 -26.01 -4.73
C SER A 505 5.19 -27.05 -5.85
N VAL A 506 4.85 -26.67 -7.09
CA VAL A 506 4.95 -27.56 -8.25
C VAL A 506 6.41 -27.93 -8.54
N HIS A 507 7.33 -26.98 -8.40
CA HIS A 507 8.76 -27.23 -8.58
C HIS A 507 9.32 -28.08 -7.43
N LEU A 508 9.04 -27.72 -6.17
CA LEU A 508 9.51 -28.45 -4.99
C LEU A 508 9.02 -29.91 -4.98
N HIS A 509 7.75 -30.16 -5.32
CA HIS A 509 7.21 -31.50 -5.40
C HIS A 509 7.88 -32.34 -6.51
N ARG A 510 8.23 -31.71 -7.65
CA ARG A 510 8.95 -32.36 -8.75
C ARG A 510 10.40 -32.69 -8.35
N ASP A 511 11.09 -31.78 -7.68
CA ASP A 511 12.45 -31.99 -7.16
C ASP A 511 12.48 -33.10 -6.12
N GLU A 512 11.54 -33.08 -5.16
CA GLU A 512 11.42 -34.12 -4.12
C GLU A 512 11.09 -35.49 -4.71
N SER A 513 10.18 -35.55 -5.70
CA SER A 513 9.88 -36.79 -6.45
C SER A 513 11.08 -37.33 -7.23
N ASN A 514 11.89 -36.44 -7.82
CA ASN A 514 13.11 -36.83 -8.53
C ASN A 514 14.20 -37.34 -7.57
N ASN A 515 14.38 -36.69 -6.42
CA ASN A 515 15.31 -37.17 -5.39
C ASN A 515 14.90 -38.53 -4.86
N GLN A 516 13.62 -38.75 -4.54
CA GLN A 516 13.11 -40.05 -4.09
C GLN A 516 13.39 -41.16 -5.13
N ARG A 517 13.13 -40.90 -6.42
CA ARG A 517 13.46 -41.84 -7.52
C ARG A 517 14.96 -42.10 -7.64
N ASN A 518 15.80 -41.08 -7.53
CA ASN A 518 17.25 -41.23 -7.58
C ASN A 518 17.78 -42.04 -6.39
N THR A 519 17.25 -41.84 -5.18
CA THR A 519 17.61 -42.66 -4.00
C THR A 519 17.17 -44.12 -4.15
N GLN A 520 15.98 -44.39 -4.70
CA GLN A 520 15.52 -45.75 -4.97
C GLN A 520 16.37 -46.45 -6.04
N ASN A 521 16.71 -45.75 -7.13
CA ASN A 521 17.57 -46.30 -8.18
C ASN A 521 19.02 -46.50 -7.70
N GLY A 522 19.58 -45.59 -6.90
CA GLY A 522 20.90 -45.77 -6.27
C GLY A 522 20.93 -46.93 -5.28
N GLY A 523 19.85 -47.13 -4.52
CA GLY A 523 19.66 -48.31 -3.67
C GLY A 523 19.61 -49.62 -4.47
N LEU A 524 18.92 -49.63 -5.62
CA LEU A 524 18.87 -50.80 -6.51
C LEU A 524 20.23 -51.09 -7.18
N ILE A 525 20.97 -50.06 -7.62
CA ILE A 525 22.30 -50.22 -8.21
C ILE A 525 23.29 -50.77 -7.18
N SER A 526 23.38 -50.17 -5.99
CA SER A 526 24.26 -50.66 -4.91
C SER A 526 23.86 -52.07 -4.41
N HIS A 527 22.58 -52.43 -4.44
CA HIS A 527 22.13 -53.79 -4.15
C HIS A 527 22.48 -54.79 -5.27
N LEU A 528 22.49 -54.38 -6.55
CA LEU A 528 22.94 -55.19 -7.68
C LEU A 528 24.47 -55.36 -7.68
N GLU A 529 25.23 -54.30 -7.36
CA GLU A 529 26.68 -54.36 -7.20
C GLU A 529 27.09 -55.27 -6.03
N ASN A 530 26.41 -55.16 -4.87
CA ASN A 530 26.61 -56.08 -3.75
C ASN A 530 26.26 -57.54 -4.11
N GLN A 531 25.22 -57.78 -4.92
CA GLN A 531 24.93 -59.12 -5.42
C GLN A 531 25.99 -59.63 -6.40
N GLN A 532 26.55 -58.78 -7.27
CA GLN A 532 27.65 -59.16 -8.15
C GLN A 532 28.91 -59.49 -7.35
N GLN A 533 29.30 -58.67 -6.37
CA GLN A 533 30.45 -58.93 -5.49
C GLN A 533 30.26 -60.23 -4.68
N GLN A 534 29.06 -60.51 -4.18
CA GLN A 534 28.75 -61.80 -3.53
C GLN A 534 28.78 -62.99 -4.50
N GLN A 535 28.38 -62.81 -5.77
CA GLN A 535 28.51 -63.85 -6.80
C GLN A 535 29.98 -64.09 -7.19
N GLU A 536 30.81 -63.04 -7.27
CA GLU A 536 32.25 -63.18 -7.51
C GLU A 536 32.95 -63.88 -6.35
N HIS A 537 32.62 -63.52 -5.09
CA HIS A 537 33.12 -64.25 -3.91
C HIS A 537 32.70 -65.72 -3.93
N ARG A 538 31.46 -66.05 -4.33
CA ARG A 538 30.98 -67.43 -4.49
C ARG A 538 31.66 -68.18 -5.65
N LYS A 539 32.04 -67.49 -6.74
CA LYS A 539 32.84 -68.08 -7.84
C LYS A 539 34.28 -68.35 -7.38
N ARG A 540 34.92 -67.42 -6.69
CA ARG A 540 36.27 -67.60 -6.11
C ARG A 540 36.30 -68.73 -5.08
N ALA A 541 35.27 -68.87 -4.24
CA ALA A 541 35.16 -69.95 -3.26
C ALA A 541 34.92 -71.36 -3.86
N ARG A 542 34.55 -71.48 -5.15
CA ARG A 542 34.33 -72.77 -5.83
C ARG A 542 35.49 -73.21 -6.73
N GLY A 543 36.51 -72.37 -6.95
CA GLY A 543 37.68 -72.67 -7.77
C GLY A 543 38.98 -72.47 -7.01
N GLY A 544 39.33 -73.40 -6.12
CA GLY A 544 40.51 -73.23 -5.26
C GLY A 544 40.84 -74.42 -4.35
N GLY A 545 40.86 -75.64 -4.91
CA GLY A 545 41.32 -76.83 -4.19
C GLY A 545 42.80 -77.13 -4.41
N SER A 546 43.54 -77.37 -3.31
CA SER A 546 44.87 -78.02 -3.25
C SER A 546 46.11 -77.19 -3.63
N ARG A 547 46.89 -76.74 -2.62
CA ARG A 547 48.14 -77.43 -2.19
C ARG A 547 48.79 -76.79 -0.95
N GLU A 548 49.49 -77.61 -0.17
CA GLU A 548 50.27 -77.25 1.02
C GLU A 548 51.63 -76.57 0.68
N GLY A 549 52.27 -75.88 1.64
CA GLY A 549 53.56 -75.23 1.40
C GLY A 549 54.20 -74.49 2.60
N THR A 550 54.66 -75.24 3.59
CA THR A 550 55.52 -74.89 4.75
C THR A 550 56.44 -73.63 4.74
N SER A 551 56.61 -73.03 5.94
CA SER A 551 57.90 -72.63 6.59
C SER A 551 58.29 -71.13 6.78
N LYS A 552 58.14 -70.66 8.04
CA LYS A 552 59.07 -69.93 8.95
C LYS A 552 60.17 -68.94 8.43
N ARG A 553 60.43 -67.95 9.32
CA ARG A 553 61.61 -67.03 9.51
C ARG A 553 61.61 -65.74 8.63
N ALA A 554 62.11 -64.57 9.08
CA ALA A 554 62.87 -64.21 10.32
C ALA A 554 62.69 -62.73 10.79
N ARG A 555 63.17 -62.46 12.03
CA ARG A 555 63.75 -61.22 12.68
C ARG A 555 63.79 -59.90 11.87
N GLY A 556 63.69 -58.69 12.45
CA GLY A 556 63.58 -58.20 13.85
C GLY A 556 64.25 -56.80 14.03
N VAL A 557 64.22 -56.18 15.25
CA VAL A 557 64.98 -54.95 15.69
C VAL A 557 64.42 -53.60 15.15
N ALA A 558 64.27 -52.47 15.87
CA ALA A 558 64.31 -52.08 17.31
C ALA A 558 63.66 -50.67 17.52
N ALA A 559 63.40 -50.29 18.80
CA ALA A 559 63.30 -48.91 19.37
C ALA A 559 62.30 -47.89 18.73
N ASP A 560 61.70 -46.91 19.40
CA ASP A 560 61.65 -46.45 20.80
C ASP A 560 60.35 -45.59 20.95
N ALA A 561 59.85 -45.13 22.11
CA ALA A 561 60.30 -45.19 23.52
C ALA A 561 59.06 -45.17 24.47
N CYS A 562 59.28 -45.01 25.77
CA CYS A 562 58.25 -44.65 26.77
C CYS A 562 58.83 -43.64 27.78
N ASN A 563 58.08 -42.63 28.20
CA ASN A 563 57.71 -42.45 29.61
C ASN A 563 56.61 -41.39 29.80
N GLY A 564 55.84 -41.50 30.88
CA GLY A 564 54.97 -40.42 31.36
C GLY A 564 55.53 -39.80 32.65
N SER A 565 54.83 -38.83 33.22
CA SER A 565 54.88 -38.56 34.67
C SER A 565 53.65 -37.82 35.17
N ARG A 566 53.25 -38.17 36.39
CA ARG A 566 52.30 -37.46 37.23
C ARG A 566 53.05 -36.41 38.07
N ASN A 567 52.31 -35.39 38.51
CA ASN A 567 52.23 -34.84 39.88
C ASN A 567 51.19 -33.70 39.80
N GLY A 568 50.35 -33.39 40.79
CA GLY A 568 50.28 -33.89 42.18
C GLY A 568 50.44 -32.71 43.15
N GLU A 569 49.49 -32.52 44.07
CA GLU A 569 49.52 -31.61 45.25
C GLU A 569 49.42 -30.09 44.98
N ASP A 570 48.81 -29.22 45.83
CA ASP A 570 47.87 -29.40 46.96
C ASP A 570 47.17 -28.04 47.35
N ARG A 571 46.05 -28.10 48.11
CA ARG A 571 45.44 -27.09 49.02
C ARG A 571 45.14 -25.62 48.61
N ARG A 572 43.85 -25.24 48.78
CA ARG A 572 43.27 -24.19 49.68
C ARG A 572 41.74 -24.18 49.49
N ARG A 573 40.93 -24.77 50.38
CA ARG A 573 40.20 -24.12 51.51
C ARG A 573 39.68 -22.70 51.25
N HIS A 574 38.36 -22.56 51.11
CA HIS A 574 37.54 -21.81 52.06
C HIS A 574 36.12 -22.42 52.12
N GLU A 575 35.67 -22.74 53.33
CA GLU A 575 34.25 -22.76 53.70
C GLU A 575 33.92 -21.37 54.29
N ASP A 576 32.63 -21.04 54.40
CA ASP A 576 31.95 -20.06 55.28
C ASP A 576 30.60 -19.78 54.56
N ALA A 577 29.45 -20.24 55.08
CA ALA A 577 28.62 -19.58 56.12
C ALA A 577 27.95 -18.30 55.59
N GLU A 578 26.72 -17.90 55.86
CA GLU A 578 25.51 -18.32 56.60
C GLU A 578 24.51 -17.14 56.35
N GLU A 579 23.20 -17.30 56.62
CA GLU A 579 22.25 -16.23 57.04
C GLU A 579 22.05 -14.98 56.12
N GLU A 580 20.97 -14.17 56.14
CA GLU A 580 19.67 -14.07 56.82
C GLU A 580 18.67 -13.50 55.76
N ALA A 581 17.36 -13.80 55.73
CA ALA A 581 16.26 -13.20 56.49
C ALA A 581 16.18 -11.65 56.45
N GLU A 582 15.04 -11.11 55.98
CA GLU A 582 14.31 -9.90 56.41
C GLU A 582 13.17 -9.67 55.38
N GLU A 583 11.92 -9.90 55.77
CA GLU A 583 10.92 -8.90 56.23
C GLU A 583 10.32 -8.10 55.05
N GLU A 584 9.10 -8.41 54.61
CA GLU A 584 7.79 -8.01 55.18
C GLU A 584 7.43 -6.54 54.93
N GLU A 585 6.28 -6.32 54.26
CA GLU A 585 5.31 -5.33 54.72
C GLU A 585 3.91 -5.74 54.24
N GLU A 586 3.01 -5.98 55.19
CA GLU A 586 1.58 -6.20 54.95
C GLU A 586 0.85 -4.84 54.83
N GLU A 587 -0.19 -4.78 53.99
CA GLU A 587 -1.29 -3.83 54.21
C GLU A 587 -2.63 -4.59 54.24
N GLU A 588 -3.03 -5.02 55.44
CA GLU A 588 -4.44 -5.30 55.73
C GLU A 588 -5.19 -3.99 55.97
N VAL A 589 -6.28 -3.77 55.23
CA VAL A 589 -7.35 -2.85 55.67
C VAL A 589 -8.71 -3.55 55.62
N LYS A 590 -9.21 -3.80 56.83
CA LYS A 590 -10.53 -4.31 57.22
C LYS A 590 -11.69 -4.01 56.24
N ALA A 591 -12.54 -5.02 56.06
CA ALA A 591 -14.00 -4.85 56.04
C ALA A 591 -14.67 -6.02 56.78
N GLU A 592 -15.64 -5.67 57.63
CA GLU A 592 -16.18 -6.45 58.75
C GLU A 592 -17.04 -7.68 58.38
N ARG A 593 -17.33 -8.51 59.40
CA ARG A 593 -18.23 -9.66 59.35
C ARG A 593 -19.69 -9.21 59.37
N GLU A 594 -20.57 -9.94 58.68
CA GLU A 594 -21.93 -10.21 59.15
C GLU A 594 -22.18 -11.72 59.04
N ASP A 595 -22.60 -12.32 60.15
CA ASP A 595 -22.96 -13.74 60.26
C ASP A 595 -24.40 -13.98 59.76
N GLY A 596 -24.72 -15.22 59.36
CA GLY A 596 -26.07 -15.61 58.93
C GLY A 596 -26.16 -17.07 58.51
N ASP A 597 -26.40 -17.95 59.49
CA ASP A 597 -26.62 -19.39 59.29
C ASP A 597 -27.91 -19.66 58.49
N GLU A 598 -27.92 -20.73 57.68
CA GLU A 598 -29.05 -21.68 57.63
C GLU A 598 -28.62 -23.03 56.99
N ASP A 599 -29.10 -24.14 57.55
CA ASP A 599 -28.70 -25.53 57.26
C ASP A 599 -29.39 -26.18 56.04
N GLY A 600 -28.76 -27.23 55.49
CA GLY A 600 -29.36 -28.20 54.57
C GLY A 600 -29.05 -27.94 53.08
N ASP A 601 -28.78 -28.95 52.24
CA ASP A 601 -28.90 -30.41 52.36
C ASP A 601 -27.78 -31.12 51.57
N ARG A 602 -27.49 -32.38 51.90
CA ARG A 602 -26.50 -33.21 51.18
C ARG A 602 -27.12 -33.78 49.90
N GLY A 603 -26.72 -33.24 48.75
CA GLY A 603 -26.82 -33.92 47.45
C GLY A 603 -25.47 -34.49 47.05
N GLU A 604 -25.32 -35.81 47.07
CA GLU A 604 -24.14 -36.53 46.56
C GLU A 604 -24.16 -36.58 45.02
N GLU A 605 -23.42 -35.69 44.37
CA GLU A 605 -23.02 -35.82 42.95
C GLU A 605 -21.52 -35.49 42.79
N GLU A 606 -20.67 -36.30 43.42
CA GLU A 606 -19.29 -36.50 42.96
C GLU A 606 -19.29 -37.48 41.77
N GLU A 607 -18.27 -37.40 40.90
CA GLU A 607 -18.09 -38.14 39.63
C GLU A 607 -18.76 -37.60 38.35
N GLU A 608 -18.33 -36.43 37.85
CA GLU A 608 -18.26 -36.21 36.37
C GLU A 608 -17.28 -35.10 35.89
N ASP A 609 -16.84 -34.18 36.75
CA ASP A 609 -16.18 -32.91 36.33
C ASP A 609 -14.64 -32.97 36.10
N ASP A 610 -14.00 -34.13 36.23
CA ASP A 610 -12.53 -34.27 36.18
C ASP A 610 -11.92 -34.11 34.77
N ASP A 611 -12.74 -34.26 33.72
CA ASP A 611 -12.27 -34.29 32.31
C ASP A 611 -12.02 -32.90 31.69
N ALA A 612 -12.54 -31.82 32.29
CA ALA A 612 -12.48 -30.47 31.74
C ALA A 612 -11.19 -29.69 32.08
N VAL A 613 -10.45 -30.08 33.13
CA VAL A 613 -9.34 -29.29 33.68
C VAL A 613 -8.04 -29.49 32.88
N ALA A 614 -7.82 -30.69 32.31
CA ALA A 614 -6.58 -31.06 31.63
C ALA A 614 -6.35 -30.32 30.29
N ALA A 615 -7.39 -29.79 29.65
CA ALA A 615 -7.30 -29.18 28.31
C ALA A 615 -6.74 -27.75 28.27
N ALA A 616 -6.55 -27.09 29.42
CA ALA A 616 -6.16 -25.69 29.51
C ALA A 616 -4.70 -25.44 29.95
N ALA A 617 -3.97 -26.49 30.30
CA ALA A 617 -2.54 -26.44 30.62
C ALA A 617 -1.70 -26.53 29.33
N TYR A 618 -0.59 -25.79 29.27
CA TYR A 618 0.35 -25.76 28.13
C TYR A 618 -0.22 -25.29 26.78
N GLY A 619 -0.71 -24.04 26.79
CA GLY A 619 -0.52 -23.14 25.64
C GLY A 619 0.92 -22.60 25.58
N ASP A 620 1.91 -23.49 25.61
CA ASP A 620 3.35 -23.22 25.46
C ASP A 620 4.06 -24.49 24.95
N GLY A 621 5.17 -24.35 24.24
CA GLY A 621 5.67 -25.33 23.28
C GLY A 621 6.18 -26.67 23.85
N VAL A 622 5.31 -27.69 23.90
CA VAL A 622 5.72 -29.11 24.00
C VAL A 622 5.13 -29.91 22.84
N ASP A 623 5.63 -29.62 21.64
CA ASP A 623 5.55 -30.46 20.43
C ASP A 623 6.98 -30.74 19.93
N GLY A 624 7.93 -30.84 20.89
CA GLY A 624 9.38 -30.86 20.69
C GLY A 624 10.08 -32.06 21.34
N SER A 625 9.35 -33.12 21.63
CA SER A 625 9.91 -34.43 21.99
C SER A 625 9.06 -35.48 21.30
N ASP A 626 9.52 -35.93 20.13
CA ASP A 626 9.48 -37.31 19.60
C ASP A 626 9.90 -37.27 18.10
N GLU A 627 11.11 -36.76 17.85
CA GLU A 627 11.92 -36.97 16.64
C GLU A 627 13.37 -36.71 17.10
N GLU A 628 14.00 -37.71 17.73
CA GLU A 628 15.45 -37.70 18.00
C GLU A 628 16.19 -37.79 16.66
N ASP A 629 16.51 -36.62 16.08
CA ASP A 629 17.58 -36.50 15.09
C ASP A 629 18.87 -37.00 15.77
N GLY A 630 19.29 -38.23 15.45
CA GLY A 630 20.51 -38.82 16.01
C GLY A 630 21.73 -37.94 15.73
N GLU A 631 22.60 -37.81 16.73
CA GLU A 631 23.78 -36.94 16.68
C GLU A 631 24.70 -37.27 15.49
N GLY A 632 24.56 -36.47 14.43
CA GLY A 632 25.35 -36.51 13.21
C GLY A 632 25.80 -35.11 12.86
N THR A 633 27.07 -34.83 13.20
CA THR A 633 27.89 -33.65 12.88
C THR A 633 27.31 -32.59 11.93
N ASP A 634 27.36 -31.33 12.36
CA ASP A 634 27.21 -30.12 11.53
C ASP A 634 27.87 -30.27 10.14
N GLU A 635 27.08 -30.08 9.07
CA GLU A 635 27.49 -29.48 7.77
C GLU A 635 26.43 -29.63 6.66
N GLN A 636 25.40 -30.46 6.83
CA GLN A 636 24.37 -30.65 5.80
C GLN A 636 23.20 -29.67 5.93
N GLN A 637 23.25 -28.64 5.10
CA GLN A 637 22.19 -27.63 4.91
C GLN A 637 20.79 -28.30 4.80
N ARG A 638 19.96 -28.16 5.85
CA ARG A 638 18.60 -28.70 5.92
C ARG A 638 17.73 -28.12 4.78
N THR A 639 17.65 -28.83 3.65
CA THR A 639 16.93 -28.37 2.46
C THR A 639 15.43 -28.22 2.74
N PHE A 640 14.84 -27.08 2.36
CA PHE A 640 13.42 -26.82 2.55
C PHE A 640 12.59 -27.58 1.50
N THR A 641 12.13 -28.78 1.86
CA THR A 641 11.35 -29.69 0.99
C THR A 641 9.87 -29.31 0.90
N PHE A 642 9.14 -29.88 -0.07
CA PHE A 642 7.68 -29.72 -0.15
C PHE A 642 7.00 -30.36 1.07
N SER A 643 7.48 -31.52 1.53
CA SER A 643 7.07 -32.11 2.82
C SER A 643 7.26 -31.15 4.00
N GLY A 644 8.36 -30.39 4.02
CA GLY A 644 8.64 -29.35 5.03
C GLY A 644 7.66 -28.17 4.96
N LEU A 645 7.34 -27.70 3.74
CA LEU A 645 6.35 -26.65 3.50
C LEU A 645 4.95 -27.07 3.94
N VAL A 646 4.52 -28.31 3.62
CA VAL A 646 3.22 -28.88 4.05
C VAL A 646 3.10 -28.88 5.58
N ARG A 647 4.10 -29.39 6.32
CA ARG A 647 4.10 -29.40 7.79
C ARG A 647 4.02 -28.00 8.39
N ARG A 648 4.72 -27.03 7.79
CA ARG A 648 4.70 -25.61 8.20
C ARG A 648 3.33 -24.95 7.93
N MET A 649 2.75 -25.13 6.75
CA MET A 649 1.43 -24.61 6.41
C MET A 649 0.31 -25.18 7.29
N VAL A 650 0.38 -26.47 7.63
CA VAL A 650 -0.56 -27.09 8.57
C VAL A 650 -0.48 -26.43 9.96
N ARG A 651 0.73 -26.23 10.50
CA ARG A 651 0.92 -25.52 11.78
C ARG A 651 0.39 -24.08 11.73
N LEU A 652 0.55 -23.38 10.60
CA LEU A 652 0.03 -22.03 10.42
C LEU A 652 -1.51 -21.97 10.34
N ALA A 653 -2.16 -22.99 9.78
CA ALA A 653 -3.63 -23.13 9.78
C ALA A 653 -4.19 -23.48 11.17
N ASP A 654 -3.45 -24.30 11.93
CA ASP A 654 -3.75 -24.72 13.30
C ASP A 654 -3.54 -23.61 14.37
N ASP A 655 -2.86 -22.51 14.03
CA ASP A 655 -2.57 -21.42 14.98
C ASP A 655 -3.87 -20.86 15.57
N VAL A 656 -4.01 -20.88 16.91
CA VAL A 656 -5.26 -20.49 17.59
C VAL A 656 -5.26 -19.00 17.95
N ARG A 657 -4.15 -18.27 17.72
CA ARG A 657 -4.05 -16.85 18.06
C ARG A 657 -4.93 -16.00 17.13
N THR A 658 -5.61 -15.01 17.70
CA THR A 658 -6.66 -14.23 17.00
C THR A 658 -6.11 -13.13 16.11
N ASP A 659 -4.93 -12.62 16.43
CA ASP A 659 -4.10 -11.74 15.61
C ASP A 659 -3.71 -12.39 14.27
N ARG A 660 -3.44 -13.70 14.27
CA ARG A 660 -2.98 -14.47 13.10
C ARG A 660 -4.10 -14.97 12.17
N THR A 661 -5.28 -14.36 12.22
CA THR A 661 -6.45 -14.80 11.43
C THR A 661 -6.18 -14.74 9.92
N CYS A 662 -5.52 -13.69 9.42
CA CYS A 662 -5.16 -13.55 8.00
C CYS A 662 -4.20 -14.67 7.54
N GLN A 663 -3.22 -15.01 8.37
CA GLN A 663 -2.22 -16.05 8.13
C GLN A 663 -2.85 -17.44 8.08
N ARG A 664 -3.80 -17.74 8.97
CA ARG A 664 -4.58 -18.99 8.93
C ARG A 664 -5.38 -19.11 7.63
N MET A 665 -6.08 -18.05 7.24
CA MET A 665 -6.81 -18.02 5.96
C MET A 665 -5.86 -18.15 4.76
N ALA A 666 -4.66 -17.58 4.83
CA ALA A 666 -3.62 -17.73 3.82
C ALA A 666 -3.17 -19.19 3.68
N ALA A 667 -2.92 -19.88 4.80
CA ALA A 667 -2.59 -21.30 4.83
C ALA A 667 -3.72 -22.16 4.23
N LEU A 668 -4.99 -21.94 4.63
CA LEU A 668 -6.14 -22.65 4.06
C LEU A 668 -6.30 -22.41 2.55
N ARG A 669 -6.14 -21.15 2.08
CA ARG A 669 -6.13 -20.81 0.65
C ARG A 669 -4.98 -21.49 -0.10
N TRP A 670 -3.80 -21.59 0.52
CA TRP A 670 -2.66 -22.34 -0.03
C TRP A 670 -2.97 -23.83 -0.15
N ILE A 671 -3.61 -24.47 0.83
CA ILE A 671 -3.97 -25.90 0.77
C ILE A 671 -4.85 -26.18 -0.46
N ALA A 672 -5.92 -25.41 -0.67
CA ALA A 672 -6.79 -25.58 -1.84
C ALA A 672 -6.07 -25.30 -3.17
N ALA A 673 -5.30 -24.21 -3.23
CA ALA A 673 -4.63 -23.81 -4.47
C ALA A 673 -3.46 -24.76 -4.85
N ALA A 674 -2.70 -25.25 -3.87
CA ALA A 674 -1.65 -26.25 -4.08
C ALA A 674 -2.24 -27.60 -4.52
N ALA A 675 -3.38 -28.02 -3.96
CA ALA A 675 -4.10 -29.21 -4.41
C ALA A 675 -4.54 -29.10 -5.88
N THR A 676 -5.02 -27.93 -6.32
CA THR A 676 -5.34 -27.68 -7.73
C THR A 676 -4.09 -27.73 -8.62
N ALA A 677 -2.99 -27.12 -8.18
CA ALA A 677 -1.77 -27.00 -8.97
C ALA A 677 -1.00 -28.32 -9.13
N LEU A 678 -1.07 -29.21 -8.13
CA LEU A 678 -0.43 -30.53 -8.13
C LEU A 678 -1.34 -31.64 -8.69
N GLY A 679 -2.66 -31.42 -8.70
CA GLY A 679 -3.65 -32.41 -9.11
C GLY A 679 -3.83 -33.55 -8.10
N ALA A 680 -4.82 -34.40 -8.36
CA ALA A 680 -5.24 -35.47 -7.44
C ALA A 680 -4.09 -36.42 -7.06
N ALA A 681 -3.27 -36.84 -8.02
CA ALA A 681 -2.17 -37.77 -7.78
C ALA A 681 -1.01 -37.15 -6.98
N GLY A 682 -0.67 -35.87 -7.24
CA GLY A 682 0.42 -35.20 -6.54
C GLY A 682 0.09 -34.85 -5.08
N ILE A 683 -1.19 -34.55 -4.79
CA ILE A 683 -1.62 -34.17 -3.44
C ILE A 683 -1.97 -35.37 -2.54
N ALA A 684 -2.33 -36.52 -3.10
CA ALA A 684 -2.84 -37.68 -2.36
C ALA A 684 -1.93 -38.12 -1.19
N THR A 685 -0.62 -38.20 -1.42
CA THR A 685 0.38 -38.57 -0.39
C THR A 685 0.39 -37.65 0.82
N TYR A 686 0.02 -36.37 0.64
CA TYR A 686 0.06 -35.33 1.68
C TYR A 686 -1.31 -35.10 2.33
N LEU A 687 -2.38 -35.66 1.75
CA LEU A 687 -3.76 -35.43 2.17
C LEU A 687 -4.02 -35.80 3.65
N PRO A 688 -3.50 -36.91 4.21
CA PRO A 688 -3.66 -37.23 5.64
C PRO A 688 -3.01 -36.22 6.61
N VAL A 689 -2.06 -35.40 6.13
CA VAL A 689 -1.43 -34.32 6.90
C VAL A 689 -2.21 -33.01 6.73
N LEU A 690 -2.59 -32.69 5.49
CA LEU A 690 -3.33 -31.47 5.13
C LEU A 690 -4.77 -31.43 5.71
N LEU A 691 -5.39 -32.58 5.94
CA LEU A 691 -6.74 -32.67 6.52
C LEU A 691 -6.79 -32.47 8.05
N ARG A 692 -5.64 -32.55 8.75
CA ARG A 692 -5.57 -32.38 10.22
C ARG A 692 -6.15 -31.03 10.70
N PRO A 693 -5.77 -29.86 10.16
CA PRO A 693 -6.34 -28.58 10.58
C PRO A 693 -7.82 -28.45 10.22
N LEU A 694 -8.22 -28.98 9.06
CA LEU A 694 -9.62 -28.98 8.61
C LEU A 694 -10.51 -29.81 9.54
N TYR A 695 -10.03 -30.98 9.99
CA TYR A 695 -10.71 -31.76 11.03
C TYR A 695 -10.77 -31.01 12.36
N ARG A 696 -9.68 -30.37 12.83
CA ARG A 696 -9.72 -29.61 14.09
C ARG A 696 -10.70 -28.43 14.03
N ILE A 697 -10.82 -27.75 12.89
CA ILE A 697 -11.77 -26.64 12.70
C ILE A 697 -13.22 -27.15 12.70
N SER A 698 -13.52 -28.26 12.02
CA SER A 698 -14.88 -28.83 12.00
C SER A 698 -15.29 -29.46 13.34
N ASP A 699 -14.38 -30.15 14.03
CA ASP A 699 -14.55 -30.74 15.36
C ASP A 699 -14.80 -29.65 16.43
N ALA A 700 -14.08 -28.52 16.35
CA ALA A 700 -14.32 -27.34 17.18
C ALA A 700 -15.66 -26.63 16.87
N ALA A 701 -16.09 -26.60 15.60
CA ALA A 701 -17.39 -26.05 15.22
C ALA A 701 -18.56 -26.92 15.69
N ALA A 702 -18.42 -28.25 15.62
CA ALA A 702 -19.43 -29.20 16.07
C ALA A 702 -19.60 -29.19 17.60
N THR A 703 -18.49 -29.19 18.35
CA THR A 703 -18.52 -29.12 19.83
C THR A 703 -19.10 -27.80 20.32
N GLY A 704 -18.76 -26.67 19.69
CA GLY A 704 -19.34 -25.35 20.01
C GLY A 704 -20.80 -25.12 19.57
N ALA A 705 -21.45 -26.09 18.93
CA ALA A 705 -22.85 -25.98 18.48
C ALA A 705 -23.87 -26.63 19.45
N GLY A 706 -23.42 -27.51 20.35
CA GLY A 706 -24.30 -28.27 21.27
C GLY A 706 -24.95 -27.43 22.38
N GLU A 707 -24.30 -26.35 22.82
CA GLU A 707 -24.74 -25.49 23.93
C GLU A 707 -25.89 -24.51 23.55
N ARG A 708 -26.93 -24.99 22.87
CA ARG A 708 -28.05 -24.14 22.39
C ARG A 708 -29.45 -24.49 22.92
N HIS A 709 -29.59 -25.49 23.78
CA HIS A 709 -30.87 -25.80 24.42
C HIS A 709 -31.07 -24.99 25.70
N GLY A 710 -32.14 -24.17 25.75
CA GLY A 710 -32.67 -23.64 27.00
C GLY A 710 -32.59 -22.12 27.24
N GLY A 711 -33.17 -21.30 26.35
CA GLY A 711 -33.89 -20.04 26.70
C GLY A 711 -33.16 -18.84 27.35
N ILE A 712 -32.05 -19.03 28.06
CA ILE A 712 -31.33 -18.00 28.82
C ILE A 712 -29.88 -18.02 28.38
N THR A 713 -29.40 -16.92 27.79
CA THR A 713 -28.00 -16.81 27.36
C THR A 713 -27.08 -16.44 28.53
N VAL A 714 -26.98 -17.35 29.50
CA VAL A 714 -25.79 -17.38 30.37
C VAL A 714 -24.61 -17.66 29.45
N ALA A 715 -23.64 -16.76 29.41
CA ALA A 715 -22.43 -16.92 28.62
C ALA A 715 -21.51 -17.96 29.30
N ALA A 716 -21.88 -19.24 29.20
CA ALA A 716 -21.08 -20.36 29.67
C ALA A 716 -19.68 -20.27 29.06
N ALA A 717 -18.69 -20.08 29.91
CA ALA A 717 -17.33 -19.74 29.50
C ALA A 717 -16.51 -21.01 29.20
N GLY A 718 -17.01 -21.85 28.29
CA GLY A 718 -16.33 -23.01 27.74
C GLY A 718 -15.01 -22.61 27.07
N ARG A 719 -13.94 -23.38 27.34
CA ARG A 719 -12.55 -22.96 27.08
C ARG A 719 -12.07 -23.33 25.68
N GLY A 720 -12.52 -22.57 24.69
CA GLY A 720 -11.95 -22.58 23.35
C GLY A 720 -12.06 -21.19 22.73
N GLY A 721 -11.01 -20.73 22.04
CA GLY A 721 -11.14 -19.53 21.21
C GLY A 721 -12.11 -19.84 20.08
N ARG A 722 -13.35 -19.30 20.13
CA ARG A 722 -14.36 -19.51 19.07
C ARG A 722 -13.71 -19.21 17.73
N VAL A 723 -13.66 -20.22 16.86
CA VAL A 723 -13.01 -20.10 15.54
C VAL A 723 -13.68 -18.93 14.78
N PRO A 724 -12.90 -18.00 14.18
CA PRO A 724 -13.47 -16.94 13.36
C PRO A 724 -14.34 -17.54 12.25
N GLU A 725 -15.52 -16.96 12.04
CA GLU A 725 -16.51 -17.52 11.10
C GLU A 725 -15.95 -17.61 9.68
N ASP A 726 -15.17 -16.62 9.25
CA ASP A 726 -14.49 -16.58 7.94
C ASP A 726 -13.51 -17.75 7.76
N VAL A 727 -12.84 -18.19 8.84
CA VAL A 727 -11.93 -19.35 8.84
C VAL A 727 -12.71 -20.66 8.80
N ARG A 728 -13.86 -20.73 9.48
CA ARG A 728 -14.77 -21.90 9.44
C ARG A 728 -15.35 -22.08 8.04
N GLN A 729 -15.91 -21.03 7.46
CA GLN A 729 -16.48 -21.05 6.11
C GLN A 729 -15.41 -21.44 5.08
N LEU A 730 -14.23 -20.81 5.12
CA LEU A 730 -13.13 -21.15 4.23
C LEU A 730 -12.67 -22.61 4.38
N ALA A 731 -12.63 -23.16 5.59
CA ALA A 731 -12.30 -24.57 5.81
C ALA A 731 -13.35 -25.52 5.18
N GLU A 732 -14.63 -25.17 5.24
CA GLU A 732 -15.72 -25.93 4.61
C GLU A 732 -15.63 -25.86 3.07
N GLU A 733 -15.33 -24.69 2.51
CA GLU A 733 -15.06 -24.50 1.07
C GLU A 733 -13.83 -25.31 0.60
N VAL A 734 -12.73 -25.30 1.35
CA VAL A 734 -11.52 -26.10 1.06
C VAL A 734 -11.84 -27.60 1.11
N MET A 735 -12.61 -28.07 2.10
CA MET A 735 -13.03 -29.48 2.18
C MET A 735 -13.90 -29.90 0.99
N ALA A 736 -14.83 -29.04 0.55
CA ALA A 736 -15.66 -29.29 -0.63
C ALA A 736 -14.81 -29.34 -1.91
N HIS A 737 -13.85 -28.43 -2.05
CA HIS A 737 -12.92 -28.39 -3.19
C HIS A 737 -12.01 -29.64 -3.27
N LEU A 738 -11.42 -30.06 -2.15
CA LEU A 738 -10.62 -31.28 -2.07
C LEU A 738 -11.45 -32.53 -2.43
N ARG A 739 -12.74 -32.57 -2.06
CA ARG A 739 -13.67 -33.65 -2.46
C ARG A 739 -13.91 -33.70 -3.96
N GLY A 740 -14.02 -32.54 -4.61
CA GLY A 740 -14.15 -32.43 -6.05
C GLY A 740 -12.89 -32.85 -6.81
N LEU A 741 -11.70 -32.57 -6.27
CA LEU A 741 -10.42 -32.89 -6.91
C LEU A 741 -9.99 -34.35 -6.78
N VAL A 742 -10.03 -34.92 -5.56
CA VAL A 742 -9.43 -36.25 -5.28
C VAL A 742 -10.48 -37.37 -5.28
N GLY A 743 -11.77 -37.03 -5.29
CA GLY A 743 -12.88 -37.97 -5.19
C GLY A 743 -13.22 -38.33 -3.73
N SER A 744 -14.45 -38.81 -3.51
CA SER A 744 -14.99 -39.00 -2.16
C SER A 744 -14.33 -40.12 -1.37
N GLU A 745 -13.91 -41.21 -2.02
CA GLU A 745 -13.35 -42.38 -1.34
C GLU A 745 -11.97 -42.10 -0.75
N VAL A 746 -11.05 -41.55 -1.57
CA VAL A 746 -9.69 -41.19 -1.17
C VAL A 746 -9.71 -40.09 -0.11
N LEU A 747 -10.61 -39.10 -0.23
CA LEU A 747 -10.79 -38.07 0.78
C LEU A 747 -11.29 -38.66 2.11
N LEU A 748 -12.28 -39.55 2.09
CA LEU A 748 -12.84 -40.15 3.30
C LEU A 748 -11.80 -41.02 4.03
N ALA A 749 -11.05 -41.84 3.29
CA ALA A 749 -9.95 -42.63 3.85
C ALA A 749 -8.87 -41.73 4.51
N SER A 750 -8.46 -40.67 3.80
CA SER A 750 -7.47 -39.70 4.33
C SER A 750 -8.00 -38.89 5.51
N TYR A 751 -9.30 -38.59 5.55
CA TYR A 751 -9.96 -37.89 6.65
C TYR A 751 -10.06 -38.76 7.90
N ASN A 752 -10.35 -40.05 7.74
CA ASN A 752 -10.32 -41.02 8.84
C ASN A 752 -8.90 -41.16 9.41
N ALA A 753 -7.87 -41.28 8.56
CA ALA A 753 -6.47 -41.31 9.00
C ALA A 753 -6.07 -40.02 9.76
N ALA A 754 -6.51 -38.84 9.28
CA ALA A 754 -6.28 -37.58 9.98
C ALA A 754 -7.02 -37.50 11.33
N ARG A 755 -8.26 -37.99 11.39
CA ARG A 755 -9.10 -38.07 12.60
C ARG A 755 -8.50 -39.00 13.65
N GLU A 756 -8.07 -40.20 13.24
CA GLU A 756 -7.41 -41.18 14.11
C GLU A 756 -6.10 -40.62 14.66
N TYR A 757 -5.27 -40.01 13.81
CA TYR A 757 -4.04 -39.34 14.26
C TYR A 757 -4.31 -38.23 15.28
N VAL A 758 -5.25 -37.31 15.01
CA VAL A 758 -5.57 -36.21 15.94
C VAL A 758 -6.16 -36.74 17.25
N ARG A 759 -6.96 -37.81 17.22
CA ARG A 759 -7.48 -38.47 18.43
C ARG A 759 -6.39 -39.20 19.21
N GLY A 760 -5.48 -39.89 18.52
CA GLY A 760 -4.30 -40.53 19.10
C GLY A 760 -3.44 -39.52 19.86
N VAL A 761 -3.03 -38.43 19.21
CA VAL A 761 -2.25 -37.35 19.82
C VAL A 761 -2.97 -36.70 21.01
N ARG A 762 -4.30 -36.51 20.95
CA ARG A 762 -5.07 -36.02 22.11
C ARG A 762 -5.08 -37.02 23.28
N ALA A 763 -5.28 -38.31 23.00
CA ALA A 763 -5.28 -39.36 24.02
C ALA A 763 -3.89 -39.56 24.64
N GLU A 764 -2.84 -39.50 23.83
CA GLU A 764 -1.44 -39.56 24.26
C GLU A 764 -1.06 -38.35 25.12
N ARG A 765 -1.47 -37.13 24.75
CA ARG A 765 -1.31 -35.95 25.62
C ARG A 765 -2.06 -36.12 26.95
N LYS A 766 -3.30 -36.66 26.95
CA LYS A 766 -4.04 -36.97 28.21
C LYS A 766 -3.28 -38.00 29.06
N ARG A 767 -2.73 -39.07 28.44
CA ARG A 767 -1.90 -40.09 29.11
C ARG A 767 -0.59 -39.52 29.67
N ARG A 768 0.13 -38.71 28.90
CA ARG A 768 1.41 -38.09 29.32
C ARG A 768 1.20 -37.11 30.47
N THR A 769 0.14 -36.28 30.43
CA THR A 769 -0.24 -35.41 31.55
C THR A 769 -0.66 -36.22 32.79
N ALA A 770 -1.41 -37.31 32.62
CA ALA A 770 -1.77 -38.20 33.72
C ALA A 770 -0.55 -38.89 34.34
N MET A 771 0.37 -39.42 33.54
CA MET A 771 1.62 -40.02 34.02
C MET A 771 2.51 -38.99 34.73
N LEU A 772 2.67 -37.78 34.20
CA LEU A 772 3.40 -36.71 34.87
C LEU A 772 2.77 -36.34 36.23
N ALA A 773 1.43 -36.34 36.32
CA ALA A 773 0.73 -36.12 37.59
C ALA A 773 0.87 -37.28 38.60
N MET A 774 1.15 -38.50 38.14
CA MET A 774 1.46 -39.66 38.99
C MET A 774 2.93 -39.70 39.42
N VAL A 775 3.86 -39.26 38.57
CA VAL A 775 5.31 -39.26 38.83
C VAL A 775 5.72 -38.08 39.72
N ASP A 776 5.12 -36.90 39.55
CA ASP A 776 5.33 -35.75 40.43
C ASP A 776 4.00 -35.02 40.73
N PRO A 777 3.29 -35.40 41.82
CA PRO A 777 2.05 -34.74 42.21
C PRO A 777 2.28 -33.30 42.71
N ALA A 778 3.47 -32.94 43.19
CA ALA A 778 3.78 -31.62 43.71
C ALA A 778 3.96 -30.60 42.56
N ALA A 779 4.72 -30.96 41.52
CA ALA A 779 4.84 -30.16 40.30
C ALA A 779 3.52 -30.07 39.54
N ALA A 780 2.74 -31.16 39.48
CA ALA A 780 1.40 -31.13 38.87
C ALA A 780 0.43 -30.20 39.63
N ALA A 781 0.44 -30.21 40.96
CA ALA A 781 -0.33 -29.27 41.77
C ALA A 781 0.15 -27.81 41.60
N ALA A 782 1.46 -27.57 41.52
CA ALA A 782 2.03 -26.25 41.22
C ALA A 782 1.63 -25.74 39.83
N ALA A 783 1.63 -26.61 38.80
CA ALA A 783 1.17 -26.28 37.46
C ALA A 783 -0.34 -25.94 37.45
N ARG A 784 -1.19 -26.75 38.11
CA ARG A 784 -2.62 -26.46 38.30
C ARG A 784 -2.84 -25.09 38.96
N ARG A 785 -2.09 -24.75 40.03
CA ARG A 785 -2.14 -23.43 40.68
C ARG A 785 -1.73 -22.30 39.74
N ARG A 786 -0.63 -22.46 38.98
CA ARG A 786 -0.16 -21.48 37.99
C ARG A 786 -1.18 -21.25 36.89
N ASP A 787 -1.85 -22.29 36.41
CA ASP A 787 -2.87 -22.16 35.35
C ASP A 787 -4.18 -21.56 35.87
N ASN A 788 -4.58 -21.84 37.12
CA ASN A 788 -5.67 -21.14 37.78
C ASN A 788 -5.38 -19.63 37.95
N LEU A 789 -4.15 -19.27 38.34
CA LEU A 789 -3.69 -17.86 38.40
C LEU A 789 -3.66 -17.20 37.00
N ARG A 790 -3.19 -17.90 35.97
CA ARG A 790 -3.25 -17.42 34.58
C ARG A 790 -4.70 -17.23 34.10
N GLN A 791 -5.62 -18.09 34.51
CA GLN A 791 -7.04 -18.00 34.16
C GLN A 791 -7.75 -16.85 34.89
N THR A 792 -7.50 -16.62 36.17
CA THR A 792 -8.02 -15.46 36.90
C THR A 792 -7.46 -14.16 36.33
N ALA A 793 -6.16 -14.09 36.04
CA ALA A 793 -5.54 -12.94 35.37
C ALA A 793 -6.13 -12.68 33.96
N ARG A 794 -6.36 -13.74 33.17
CA ARG A 794 -7.00 -13.63 31.83
C ARG A 794 -8.46 -13.20 31.92
N ARG A 795 -9.22 -13.70 32.93
CA ARG A 795 -10.59 -13.25 33.24
C ARG A 795 -10.60 -11.78 33.66
N LYS A 796 -9.66 -11.34 34.51
CA LYS A 796 -9.47 -9.93 34.93
C LYS A 796 -9.17 -9.02 33.74
N ARG A 797 -8.18 -9.33 32.91
CA ARG A 797 -7.85 -8.59 31.66
C ARG A 797 -9.06 -8.52 30.72
N LYS A 798 -9.80 -9.61 30.52
CA LYS A 798 -11.02 -9.63 29.68
C LYS A 798 -12.14 -8.77 30.28
N MET A 799 -12.31 -8.77 31.61
CA MET A 799 -13.26 -7.88 32.29
C MET A 799 -12.85 -6.41 32.19
N GLU A 800 -11.55 -6.08 32.25
CA GLU A 800 -11.04 -4.72 32.07
C GLU A 800 -11.25 -4.22 30.62
N VAL A 801 -11.01 -5.07 29.61
CA VAL A 801 -11.33 -4.75 28.20
C VAL A 801 -12.83 -4.53 28.03
N LEU A 802 -13.68 -5.42 28.56
CA LEU A 802 -15.14 -5.26 28.50
C LEU A 802 -15.63 -4.03 29.28
N LYS A 803 -15.00 -3.67 30.40
CA LYS A 803 -15.27 -2.42 31.14
C LYS A 803 -14.85 -1.19 30.32
N ARG A 804 -13.66 -1.21 29.69
CA ARG A 804 -13.22 -0.14 28.76
C ARG A 804 -14.15 0.02 27.56
N GLU A 805 -14.59 -1.07 26.94
CA GLU A 805 -15.57 -1.03 25.84
C GLU A 805 -16.95 -0.53 26.28
N ARG A 806 -17.44 -0.97 27.44
CA ARG A 806 -18.70 -0.48 28.01
C ARG A 806 -18.62 1.01 28.37
N GLY A 807 -17.50 1.46 28.95
CA GLY A 807 -17.20 2.87 29.21
C GLY A 807 -17.13 3.69 27.93
N ALA A 808 -16.44 3.23 26.89
CA ALA A 808 -16.37 3.89 25.59
C ALA A 808 -17.75 3.96 24.89
N LYS A 809 -18.59 2.92 25.04
CA LYS A 809 -19.98 2.91 24.56
C LYS A 809 -20.86 3.89 25.36
N GLN A 810 -20.71 3.98 26.68
CA GLN A 810 -21.40 4.97 27.52
C GLN A 810 -20.97 6.40 27.18
N LEU A 811 -19.67 6.69 27.05
CA LEU A 811 -19.14 7.99 26.61
C LEU A 811 -19.68 8.40 25.24
N ARG A 812 -19.80 7.46 24.29
CA ARG A 812 -20.47 7.69 23.00
C ARG A 812 -21.97 7.99 23.14
N GLN A 813 -22.68 7.37 24.08
CA GLN A 813 -24.10 7.65 24.35
C GLN A 813 -24.32 8.99 25.09
N THR A 814 -23.51 9.32 26.09
CA THR A 814 -23.60 10.59 26.83
C THR A 814 -23.18 11.78 25.97
N GLY A 815 -22.17 11.61 25.11
CA GLY A 815 -21.84 12.60 24.07
C GLY A 815 -23.01 12.87 23.12
N ARG A 816 -23.75 11.83 22.72
CA ARG A 816 -24.94 11.96 21.88
C ARG A 816 -26.13 12.62 22.60
N ARG A 817 -26.27 12.44 23.93
CA ARG A 817 -27.31 13.09 24.74
C ARG A 817 -27.00 14.55 25.12
N ARG A 818 -25.73 14.96 25.19
CA ARG A 818 -25.36 16.38 25.44
C ARG A 818 -25.45 17.29 24.20
N GLY A 819 -25.55 16.72 22.99
CA GLY A 819 -25.62 17.48 21.73
C GLY A 819 -27.02 17.95 21.29
N GLY A 820 -28.09 17.63 22.02
CA GLY A 820 -29.47 17.93 21.59
C GLY A 820 -30.36 18.39 22.73
N GLY A 821 -30.40 19.70 23.01
CA GLY A 821 -31.35 20.24 23.98
C GLY A 821 -31.01 21.59 24.61
N ARG A 822 -30.94 22.68 23.82
CA ARG A 822 -31.15 24.05 24.34
C ARG A 822 -31.60 25.04 23.26
N GLY A 823 -32.75 24.73 22.64
CA GLY A 823 -33.55 25.70 21.90
C GLY A 823 -34.52 26.42 22.85
N THR A 824 -34.04 27.37 23.65
CA THR A 824 -34.89 28.16 24.56
C THR A 824 -35.69 29.20 23.78
N ARG A 825 -37.00 28.97 23.65
CA ARG A 825 -38.01 30.01 23.42
C ARG A 825 -38.29 30.73 24.74
N VAL A 826 -38.00 32.01 24.84
CA VAL A 826 -38.69 32.98 25.71
C VAL A 826 -38.94 34.24 24.88
N ARG A 827 -40.02 34.96 25.22
CA ARG A 827 -40.60 36.13 24.54
C ARG A 827 -39.61 37.19 24.08
#